data_AF-A0A1Y0HRF5-F1
#
_entry.id   AF-A0A1Y0HRF5-F1
#
_cell.length_a   1.000
_cell.length_b   1.000
_cell.length_c   1.000
_cell.angle_alpha   90.00
_cell.angle_beta   90.00
_cell.angle_gamma   90.00
#
_symmetry.space_group_name_H-M   'P 1'
#
loop_
_entity.id
_entity.type
_entity.pdbx_description
1 polymer ?
#
loop_
_entity_poly.entity_id
_entity_poly.type
_entity_poly.pdbx_seq_one_letter_code
_entity_poly.pdbx_strand_id
1 'polypeptide(L)'
;MRGGIDVPLYLGSRSTFSLGLFGGHAGRALLAGDVLHVDAMVAKEACFETITPYRSFTNEWRIGVLYGPHGAPDFFTNEDIKAFFEARWEVHYNSNRTGVRLIGPKPTWARSDGGEAGLHPSNIHDTAYAIGAVDFTGDMPVILGPDGPSLGGFVCPVTIVSAELWKIGQLRAGDTVTFVPICHDEAMQMLRLQDEALCSLKTYDERAMLCEKEIGSPVLYYDESSALLPSVTFRQSGDSNLLIEYGEMQLDISLRFRIHVLMQAVVDANIHGVIELTPGIRSLQIHFNPRLCEREALMQTVQSLELSLPSIEDIEVPARIVHLPLSWDDEQTRIAIDKYMKIVRPDAPWCPSNIEFIRRINGLESIDEVKRILFEASYLVMGLGDVYLGAPVATPLDPRHRLVTTKYNPARTWTPENAVGIGGAYMCVYGMEGPGGYQFVGRTVQMWNRHRQTEDFKEGKPWLLRFFDQIRFYEVSAEELLRLREDFPRGRAKLRIEETTFSLKKYQTFLDENETTIKAFKATQQHAFEEERNMWERTGLANFTSQSAHEEHHDESASVVIDDDKEAVEAPIQGNLWKILAKVGHTVKEGEPLAIVESMKMEVEIESPEDGVIVDILCEEGESIYAGKQLFILEPLKA
;
A
#
# COMPACT_ATOMS: atom_id res chain seq x y z
N MET A 1 3.84 -25.44 20.21
CA MET A 1 5.24 -25.72 20.61
C MET A 1 5.57 -24.94 21.86
N ARG A 2 5.96 -25.62 22.94
CA ARG A 2 6.39 -24.96 24.18
C ARG A 2 7.80 -24.38 24.00
N GLY A 3 8.04 -23.15 24.49
CA GLY A 3 9.33 -22.46 24.35
C GLY A 3 9.44 -21.56 23.13
N GLY A 4 8.62 -21.79 22.10
CA GLY A 4 8.66 -21.01 20.85
C GLY A 4 9.67 -21.56 19.85
N ILE A 5 9.59 -21.05 18.62
CA ILE A 5 10.52 -21.42 17.53
C ILE A 5 11.75 -20.53 17.63
N ASP A 6 12.94 -21.12 17.58
CA ASP A 6 14.21 -20.41 17.63
C ASP A 6 14.59 -19.92 16.23
N VAL A 7 14.24 -18.67 15.96
CA VAL A 7 14.65 -17.91 14.76
C VAL A 7 15.26 -16.58 15.19
N PRO A 8 16.19 -16.01 14.41
CA PRO A 8 16.84 -14.75 14.75
C PRO A 8 15.84 -13.58 14.75
N LEU A 9 16.13 -12.59 15.60
CA LEU A 9 15.39 -11.33 15.58
C LEU A 9 15.82 -10.49 14.38
N TYR A 10 14.83 -9.85 13.75
CA TYR A 10 15.01 -8.80 12.76
C TYR A 10 14.21 -7.58 13.20
N LEU A 11 14.86 -6.42 13.35
CA LEU A 11 14.25 -5.19 13.90
C LEU A 11 13.44 -5.44 15.20
N GLY A 12 13.96 -6.31 16.08
CA GLY A 12 13.33 -6.63 17.36
C GLY A 12 12.21 -7.68 17.33
N SER A 13 11.85 -8.23 16.17
CA SER A 13 10.77 -9.23 16.04
C SER A 13 11.24 -10.54 15.37
N ARG A 14 10.51 -11.62 15.62
CA ARG A 14 10.64 -12.93 14.94
C ARG A 14 9.63 -13.14 13.81
N SER A 15 8.72 -12.19 13.58
CA SER A 15 7.72 -12.28 12.52
C SER A 15 8.38 -12.32 11.14
N THR A 16 7.80 -13.09 10.21
CA THR A 16 8.21 -13.11 8.80
C THR A 16 7.47 -12.03 8.04
N PHE A 17 8.19 -11.18 7.31
CA PHE A 17 7.61 -10.35 6.24
C PHE A 17 8.10 -10.89 4.91
N SER A 18 7.33 -11.79 4.30
CA SER A 18 7.75 -12.56 3.12
C SER A 18 8.06 -11.67 1.92
N LEU A 19 7.27 -10.62 1.74
CA LEU A 19 7.48 -9.64 0.66
C LEU A 19 8.80 -8.87 0.80
N GLY A 20 9.20 -8.54 2.04
CA GLY A 20 10.49 -7.91 2.32
C GLY A 20 11.66 -8.91 2.38
N LEU A 21 11.38 -10.21 2.33
CA LEU A 21 12.36 -11.30 2.42
C LEU A 21 13.21 -11.26 3.70
N PHE A 22 12.59 -10.97 4.85
CA PHE A 22 13.28 -10.95 6.15
C PHE A 22 12.38 -11.39 7.33
N GLY A 23 13.04 -11.67 8.46
CA GLY A 23 12.40 -12.19 9.66
C GLY A 23 12.03 -13.68 9.56
N GLY A 24 11.52 -14.26 10.65
CA GLY A 24 11.15 -15.68 10.70
C GLY A 24 12.25 -16.65 10.26
N HIS A 25 11.84 -17.75 9.63
CA HIS A 25 12.78 -18.73 9.06
C HIS A 25 13.22 -18.28 7.67
N ALA A 26 14.44 -17.73 7.58
CA ALA A 26 15.06 -17.30 6.33
C ALA A 26 14.25 -16.28 5.50
N GLY A 27 13.35 -15.50 6.12
CA GLY A 27 12.58 -14.47 5.43
C GLY A 27 11.45 -14.97 4.52
N ARG A 28 11.08 -16.24 4.62
CA ARG A 28 10.10 -16.86 3.70
C ARG A 28 9.13 -17.82 4.40
N ALA A 29 8.13 -18.28 3.65
CA ALA A 29 7.34 -19.44 4.03
C ALA A 29 8.20 -20.69 4.15
N LEU A 30 7.74 -21.67 4.94
CA LEU A 30 8.43 -22.95 5.10
C LEU A 30 8.38 -23.76 3.80
N LEU A 31 9.45 -24.50 3.53
CA LEU A 31 9.60 -25.40 2.40
C LEU A 31 9.91 -26.81 2.89
N ALA A 32 9.65 -27.80 2.04
CA ALA A 32 10.01 -29.19 2.33
C ALA A 32 11.52 -29.31 2.60
N GLY A 33 11.86 -29.99 3.70
CA GLY A 33 13.25 -30.15 4.15
C GLY A 33 13.76 -29.09 5.12
N ASP A 34 12.98 -28.03 5.40
CA ASP A 34 13.35 -27.05 6.43
C ASP A 34 13.47 -27.70 7.81
N VAL A 35 14.50 -27.31 8.56
CA VAL A 35 14.74 -27.76 9.94
C VAL A 35 14.58 -26.57 10.88
N LEU A 36 13.54 -26.61 11.72
CA LEU A 36 13.25 -25.57 12.71
C LEU A 36 13.76 -25.97 14.09
N HIS A 37 14.59 -25.10 14.66
CA HIS A 37 15.03 -25.24 16.05
C HIS A 37 13.98 -24.69 17.02
N VAL A 38 13.99 -25.20 18.24
CA VAL A 38 13.07 -24.84 19.32
C VAL A 38 13.92 -24.39 20.49
N ASP A 39 13.51 -23.32 21.18
CA ASP A 39 14.24 -22.83 22.34
C ASP A 39 14.18 -23.84 23.51
N ALA A 40 15.12 -23.74 24.45
CA ALA A 40 15.24 -24.65 25.58
C ALA A 40 13.92 -24.72 26.37
N MET A 41 13.39 -25.94 26.51
CA MET A 41 12.12 -26.16 27.21
C MET A 41 12.26 -25.83 28.69
N VAL A 42 11.57 -24.78 29.16
CA VAL A 42 11.46 -24.53 30.61
C VAL A 42 10.47 -25.51 31.21
N ALA A 43 10.94 -26.43 32.07
CA ALA A 43 10.08 -27.39 32.78
C ALA A 43 9.18 -26.68 33.80
N LYS A 44 7.90 -26.53 33.45
CA LYS A 44 6.75 -26.30 34.35
C LYS A 44 5.67 -27.30 33.97
N GLU A 45 4.90 -27.82 34.90
CA GLU A 45 3.75 -28.67 34.55
C GLU A 45 2.85 -27.93 33.55
N ALA A 46 2.58 -28.57 32.41
CA ALA A 46 1.69 -28.01 31.42
C ALA A 46 0.27 -28.44 31.79
N CYS A 47 -0.48 -27.54 32.43
CA CYS A 47 -1.91 -27.74 32.61
C CYS A 47 -2.60 -27.29 31.32
N PHE A 48 -3.07 -28.24 30.52
CA PHE A 48 -3.95 -27.96 29.39
C PHE A 48 -5.30 -28.58 29.74
N GLU A 49 -6.23 -27.77 30.26
CA GLU A 49 -7.62 -28.06 29.94
C GLU A 49 -7.77 -27.76 28.45
N THR A 50 -8.20 -28.74 27.67
CA THR A 50 -8.59 -28.53 26.27
C THR A 50 -9.69 -27.47 26.25
N ILE A 51 -9.32 -26.24 25.91
CA ILE A 51 -10.28 -25.20 25.61
C ILE A 51 -10.86 -25.59 24.25
N THR A 52 -12.09 -26.11 24.24
CA THR A 52 -12.84 -26.33 23.01
C THR A 52 -12.95 -24.99 22.29
N PRO A 53 -12.59 -24.89 21.00
CA PRO A 53 -12.80 -23.66 20.24
C PRO A 53 -14.27 -23.27 20.32
N TYR A 54 -14.56 -22.14 20.96
CA TYR A 54 -15.93 -21.66 21.16
C TYR A 54 -16.60 -21.18 19.86
N ARG A 55 -15.83 -21.07 18.76
CA ARG A 55 -16.26 -20.38 17.54
C ARG A 55 -16.52 -21.36 16.40
N SER A 56 -17.74 -21.34 15.87
CA SER A 56 -18.07 -21.92 14.58
C SER A 56 -17.64 -20.95 13.47
N PHE A 57 -16.81 -21.41 12.53
CA PHE A 57 -16.49 -20.63 11.33
C PHE A 57 -17.60 -20.81 10.30
N THR A 58 -18.02 -19.70 9.71
CA THR A 58 -19.06 -19.59 8.69
C THR A 58 -18.48 -18.90 7.46
N ASN A 59 -19.21 -18.89 6.35
CA ASN A 59 -18.85 -18.09 5.18
C ASN A 59 -19.46 -16.68 5.26
N GLU A 60 -20.15 -16.35 6.35
CA GLU A 60 -20.75 -15.03 6.60
C GLU A 60 -20.17 -14.46 7.89
N TRP A 61 -19.65 -13.23 7.82
CA TRP A 61 -18.91 -12.59 8.88
C TRP A 61 -19.51 -11.22 9.21
N ARG A 62 -19.75 -10.97 10.50
CA ARG A 62 -20.04 -9.63 11.02
C ARG A 62 -18.79 -9.12 11.73
N ILE A 63 -18.28 -7.97 11.31
CA ILE A 63 -17.00 -7.41 11.80
C ILE A 63 -17.24 -6.03 12.41
N GLY A 64 -16.91 -5.88 13.69
CA GLY A 64 -17.00 -4.61 14.41
C GLY A 64 -15.98 -3.59 13.92
N VAL A 65 -16.44 -2.37 13.62
CA VAL A 65 -15.60 -1.27 13.13
C VAL A 65 -15.90 0.04 13.85
N LEU A 66 -14.90 0.92 13.89
CA LEU A 66 -15.07 2.32 14.24
C LEU A 66 -15.14 3.17 12.96
N TYR A 67 -16.06 4.13 12.95
CA TYR A 67 -16.24 5.06 11.83
C TYR A 67 -15.14 6.11 11.78
N GLY A 68 -14.47 6.25 10.65
CA GLY A 68 -13.30 7.09 10.43
C GLY A 68 -12.06 6.34 9.94
N PRO A 69 -11.03 7.08 9.49
CA PRO A 69 -10.91 8.53 9.62
C PRO A 69 -11.65 9.37 8.57
N HIS A 70 -11.87 8.84 7.36
CA HIS A 70 -12.35 9.61 6.21
C HIS A 70 -13.81 9.26 5.87
N GLY A 71 -14.76 9.92 6.54
CA GLY A 71 -16.19 9.68 6.35
C GLY A 71 -16.91 10.75 5.52
N ALA A 72 -18.24 10.73 5.61
CA ALA A 72 -19.14 11.78 5.16
C ALA A 72 -19.18 12.98 6.12
N PRO A 73 -19.48 14.20 5.62
CA PRO A 73 -19.74 14.53 4.22
C PRO A 73 -18.47 14.90 3.43
N ASP A 74 -17.29 14.85 4.05
CA ASP A 74 -16.03 15.34 3.47
C ASP A 74 -15.63 14.59 2.18
N PHE A 75 -15.74 13.26 2.22
CA PHE A 75 -15.23 12.37 1.18
C PHE A 75 -16.32 11.48 0.58
N PHE A 76 -17.21 10.99 1.43
CA PHE A 76 -18.35 10.16 1.07
C PHE A 76 -19.64 10.94 1.26
N THR A 77 -20.69 10.62 0.50
CA THR A 77 -22.04 11.12 0.83
C THR A 77 -22.58 10.36 2.05
N ASN A 78 -23.60 10.90 2.72
CA ASN A 78 -24.26 10.19 3.81
C ASN A 78 -24.91 8.88 3.31
N GLU A 79 -25.41 8.90 2.08
CA GLU A 79 -25.96 7.76 1.37
C GLU A 79 -24.89 6.70 1.08
N ASP A 80 -23.67 7.10 0.69
CA ASP A 80 -22.54 6.17 0.49
C ASP A 80 -22.19 5.44 1.80
N ILE A 81 -22.11 6.17 2.92
CA ILE A 81 -21.81 5.58 4.23
C ILE A 81 -22.92 4.65 4.68
N LYS A 82 -24.19 5.03 4.47
CA LYS A 82 -25.32 4.16 4.74
C LYS A 82 -25.25 2.87 3.91
N ALA A 83 -25.04 2.99 2.59
CA ALA A 83 -24.89 1.84 1.70
C ALA A 83 -23.71 0.95 2.09
N PHE A 84 -22.61 1.54 2.57
CA PHE A 84 -21.44 0.80 3.04
C PHE A 84 -21.76 -0.15 4.20
N PHE A 85 -22.52 0.32 5.19
CA PHE A 85 -22.89 -0.47 6.37
C PHE A 85 -24.04 -1.46 6.10
N GLU A 86 -24.96 -1.13 5.18
CA GLU A 86 -26.03 -2.03 4.74
C GLU A 86 -25.54 -3.14 3.79
N ALA A 87 -24.35 -2.97 3.19
CA ALA A 87 -23.83 -3.89 2.19
C ALA A 87 -23.34 -5.22 2.76
N ARG A 88 -23.49 -6.24 1.91
CA ARG A 88 -22.83 -7.54 2.03
C ARG A 88 -21.65 -7.54 1.07
N TRP A 89 -20.44 -7.45 1.61
CA TRP A 89 -19.20 -7.39 0.85
C TRP A 89 -18.66 -8.79 0.60
N GLU A 90 -18.38 -9.15 -0.65
CA GLU A 90 -17.78 -10.44 -0.97
C GLU A 90 -16.25 -10.34 -0.96
N VAL A 91 -15.57 -11.33 -0.39
CA VAL A 91 -14.11 -11.41 -0.38
C VAL A 91 -13.60 -11.87 -1.75
N HIS A 92 -12.86 -10.99 -2.42
CA HIS A 92 -12.25 -11.29 -3.71
C HIS A 92 -11.07 -12.25 -3.55
N TYR A 93 -10.83 -13.10 -4.56
CA TYR A 93 -9.68 -14.03 -4.60
C TYR A 93 -8.30 -13.35 -4.53
N ASN A 94 -8.21 -12.06 -4.80
CA ASN A 94 -6.93 -11.32 -4.85
C ASN A 94 -6.61 -10.71 -3.48
N SER A 95 -6.61 -11.59 -2.47
CA SER A 95 -6.50 -11.26 -1.05
C SER A 95 -5.36 -12.04 -0.40
N ASN A 96 -4.55 -11.37 0.42
CA ASN A 96 -3.44 -11.98 1.17
C ASN A 96 -3.10 -11.15 2.43
N ARG A 97 -1.96 -11.39 3.06
CA ARG A 97 -1.52 -10.69 4.28
C ARG A 97 -1.35 -9.17 4.11
N THR A 98 -1.16 -8.68 2.89
CA THR A 98 -1.12 -7.23 2.59
C THR A 98 -2.50 -6.59 2.73
N GLY A 99 -3.55 -7.36 2.45
CA GLY A 99 -4.92 -6.91 2.56
C GLY A 99 -5.92 -7.84 1.87
N VAL A 100 -7.17 -7.74 2.33
CA VAL A 100 -8.31 -8.52 1.85
C VAL A 100 -9.17 -7.64 0.97
N ARG A 101 -9.20 -7.90 -0.33
CA ARG A 101 -9.97 -7.12 -1.31
C ARG A 101 -11.44 -7.51 -1.24
N LEU A 102 -12.31 -6.51 -1.37
CA LEU A 102 -13.76 -6.69 -1.28
C LEU A 102 -14.46 -6.29 -2.58
N ILE A 103 -15.55 -6.98 -2.88
CA ILE A 103 -16.49 -6.68 -3.96
C ILE A 103 -17.79 -6.21 -3.31
N GLY A 104 -18.34 -5.09 -3.80
CA GLY A 104 -19.57 -4.53 -3.26
C GLY A 104 -19.97 -3.22 -3.95
N PRO A 105 -20.87 -2.42 -3.33
CA PRO A 105 -21.37 -1.20 -3.94
C PRO A 105 -20.26 -0.17 -4.16
N LYS A 106 -20.38 0.57 -5.27
CA LYS A 106 -19.49 1.68 -5.61
C LYS A 106 -19.99 2.98 -4.95
N PRO A 107 -19.10 3.79 -4.36
CA PRO A 107 -19.47 5.10 -3.85
C PRO A 107 -19.84 6.08 -4.97
N THR A 108 -20.69 7.04 -4.65
CA THR A 108 -21.01 8.19 -5.52
C THR A 108 -20.11 9.39 -5.29
N TRP A 109 -19.41 9.42 -4.14
CA TRP A 109 -18.42 10.43 -3.74
C TRP A 109 -19.02 11.83 -3.46
N ALA A 110 -18.52 12.48 -2.41
CA ALA A 110 -18.93 13.85 -2.07
C ALA A 110 -18.19 14.95 -2.85
N ARG A 111 -17.20 14.55 -3.68
CA ARG A 111 -16.31 15.44 -4.42
C ARG A 111 -16.04 14.89 -5.82
N SER A 112 -15.65 15.76 -6.75
CA SER A 112 -15.40 15.41 -8.14
C SER A 112 -14.04 14.76 -8.39
N ASP A 113 -13.04 15.04 -7.55
CA ASP A 113 -11.65 14.61 -7.69
C ASP A 113 -10.87 14.81 -6.38
N GLY A 114 -9.60 14.41 -6.36
CA GLY A 114 -8.67 14.59 -5.25
C GLY A 114 -7.67 15.74 -5.42
N GLY A 115 -7.86 16.63 -6.40
CA GLY A 115 -6.96 17.76 -6.68
C GLY A 115 -5.52 17.34 -6.98
N GLU A 116 -4.54 18.03 -6.39
CA GLU A 116 -3.09 17.76 -6.57
C GLU A 116 -2.66 16.35 -6.07
N ALA A 117 -3.53 15.65 -5.32
CA ALA A 117 -3.28 14.26 -4.88
C ALA A 117 -3.64 13.19 -5.94
N GLY A 118 -4.47 13.54 -6.93
CA GLY A 118 -4.91 12.63 -7.99
C GLY A 118 -6.33 12.91 -8.49
N LEU A 119 -6.63 12.38 -9.69
CA LEU A 119 -7.89 12.61 -10.39
C LEU A 119 -9.10 11.90 -9.77
N HIS A 120 -8.89 10.80 -9.03
CA HIS A 120 -10.01 10.04 -8.48
C HIS A 120 -10.52 10.71 -7.20
N PRO A 121 -11.85 10.79 -6.97
CA PRO A 121 -12.43 11.30 -5.71
C PRO A 121 -12.03 10.55 -4.44
N SER A 122 -11.37 9.40 -4.55
CA SER A 122 -10.82 8.70 -3.38
C SER A 122 -9.41 9.19 -3.01
N ASN A 123 -8.74 9.93 -3.91
CA ASN A 123 -7.36 10.35 -3.71
C ASN A 123 -7.24 11.44 -2.64
N ILE A 124 -6.29 11.26 -1.73
CA ILE A 124 -5.90 12.24 -0.71
C ILE A 124 -4.39 12.38 -0.71
N HIS A 125 -3.90 13.50 -0.16
CA HIS A 125 -2.48 13.62 0.10
C HIS A 125 -2.03 12.51 1.03
N ASP A 126 -0.91 11.87 0.68
CA ASP A 126 -0.57 10.59 1.26
C ASP A 126 -0.47 10.70 2.81
N THR A 127 -1.18 9.81 3.48
CA THR A 127 -1.36 9.78 4.94
C THR A 127 -1.07 8.37 5.45
N ALA A 128 -0.83 8.25 6.76
CA ALA A 128 -0.62 6.96 7.38
C ALA A 128 -1.95 6.20 7.53
N TYR A 129 -1.87 4.88 7.37
CA TYR A 129 -2.99 3.96 7.54
C TYR A 129 -2.88 3.17 8.85
N ALA A 130 -4.04 2.73 9.36
CA ALA A 130 -4.13 1.78 10.45
C ALA A 130 -4.29 0.35 9.90
N ILE A 131 -3.75 -0.64 10.61
CA ILE A 131 -4.05 -2.06 10.32
C ILE A 131 -5.55 -2.28 10.53
N GLY A 132 -6.21 -2.88 9.55
CA GLY A 132 -7.67 -3.07 9.53
C GLY A 132 -8.46 -1.89 8.99
N ALA A 133 -7.82 -0.80 8.55
CA ALA A 133 -8.51 0.24 7.81
C ALA A 133 -9.07 -0.33 6.50
N VAL A 134 -10.28 0.09 6.13
CA VAL A 134 -10.90 -0.27 4.85
C VAL A 134 -10.56 0.82 3.84
N ASP A 135 -9.54 0.58 3.02
CA ASP A 135 -8.97 1.57 2.11
C ASP A 135 -9.64 1.51 0.72
N PHE A 136 -10.12 2.64 0.22
CA PHE A 136 -10.77 2.73 -1.09
C PHE A 136 -9.78 3.08 -2.20
N THR A 137 -9.13 2.05 -2.74
CA THR A 137 -8.18 2.14 -3.87
C THR A 137 -8.90 2.42 -5.20
N GLY A 138 -9.44 3.64 -5.34
CA GLY A 138 -10.44 3.96 -6.35
C GLY A 138 -11.84 3.62 -5.83
N ASP A 139 -12.65 2.92 -6.63
CA ASP A 139 -13.99 2.46 -6.23
C ASP A 139 -14.01 1.09 -5.54
N MET A 140 -12.85 0.41 -5.45
CA MET A 140 -12.75 -0.92 -4.87
C MET A 140 -12.06 -0.89 -3.50
N PRO A 141 -12.74 -1.33 -2.42
CA PRO A 141 -12.16 -1.37 -1.09
C PRO A 141 -11.24 -2.57 -0.85
N VAL A 142 -10.26 -2.37 0.03
CA VAL A 142 -9.38 -3.40 0.58
C VAL A 142 -9.22 -3.20 2.08
N ILE A 143 -9.42 -4.26 2.86
CA ILE A 143 -9.08 -4.27 4.29
C ILE A 143 -7.56 -4.38 4.40
N LEU A 144 -6.88 -3.39 4.96
CA LEU A 144 -5.43 -3.39 5.08
C LEU A 144 -4.97 -4.41 6.13
N GLY A 145 -4.12 -5.34 5.71
CA GLY A 145 -3.61 -6.42 6.56
C GLY A 145 -2.36 -6.03 7.36
N PRO A 146 -1.82 -6.94 8.18
CA PRO A 146 -0.62 -6.69 8.98
C PRO A 146 0.66 -6.52 8.15
N ASP A 147 0.69 -7.05 6.92
CA ASP A 147 1.78 -6.83 5.95
C ASP A 147 1.38 -5.75 4.93
N GLY A 148 0.37 -4.93 5.25
CA GLY A 148 -0.19 -3.91 4.38
C GLY A 148 0.64 -2.63 4.31
N PRO A 149 0.26 -1.70 3.40
CA PRO A 149 0.93 -0.44 3.23
C PRO A 149 0.83 0.43 4.50
N SER A 150 1.91 1.15 4.81
CA SER A 150 1.93 2.08 5.95
C SER A 150 1.41 3.48 5.57
N LEU A 151 1.85 4.01 4.44
CA LEU A 151 1.53 5.34 3.96
C LEU A 151 0.91 5.20 2.56
N GLY A 152 -0.18 5.91 2.29
CA GLY A 152 -0.80 5.95 0.97
C GLY A 152 -1.85 7.05 0.82
N GLY A 153 -2.38 7.18 -0.39
CA GLY A 153 -3.16 8.35 -0.80
C GLY A 153 -4.60 8.06 -1.16
N PHE A 154 -5.28 7.24 -0.37
CA PHE A 154 -6.69 6.89 -0.54
C PHE A 154 -7.46 7.01 0.78
N VAL A 155 -8.76 7.29 0.69
CA VAL A 155 -9.64 7.46 1.86
C VAL A 155 -10.03 6.13 2.50
N CYS A 156 -10.30 6.17 3.79
CA CYS A 156 -10.70 5.02 4.62
C CYS A 156 -11.92 5.41 5.47
N PRO A 157 -13.15 4.94 5.18
CA PRO A 157 -14.33 5.32 5.94
C PRO A 157 -14.45 4.64 7.29
N VAL A 158 -13.83 3.47 7.48
CA VAL A 158 -13.88 2.73 8.74
C VAL A 158 -12.56 2.02 9.02
N THR A 159 -12.35 1.69 10.30
CA THR A 159 -11.23 0.85 10.74
C THR A 159 -11.75 -0.27 11.63
N ILE A 160 -11.38 -1.52 11.34
CA ILE A 160 -11.72 -2.69 12.16
C ILE A 160 -11.08 -2.54 13.54
N VAL A 161 -11.86 -2.82 14.58
CA VAL A 161 -11.35 -2.71 15.96
C VAL A 161 -10.34 -3.80 16.25
N SER A 162 -9.37 -3.48 17.10
CA SER A 162 -8.24 -4.36 17.41
C SER A 162 -8.70 -5.75 17.89
N ALA A 163 -9.81 -5.80 18.64
CA ALA A 163 -10.41 -7.03 19.14
C ALA A 163 -11.01 -7.93 18.02
N GLU A 164 -11.31 -7.37 16.86
CA GLU A 164 -11.98 -8.04 15.75
C GLU A 164 -11.02 -8.39 14.59
N LEU A 165 -9.78 -7.86 14.61
CA LEU A 165 -8.77 -8.10 13.57
C LEU A 165 -8.50 -9.58 13.32
N TRP A 166 -8.68 -10.46 14.30
CA TRP A 166 -8.49 -11.91 14.10
C TRP A 166 -9.41 -12.49 13.02
N LYS A 167 -10.60 -11.90 12.80
CA LYS A 167 -11.57 -12.35 11.78
C LYS A 167 -11.01 -12.20 10.37
N ILE A 168 -10.24 -11.13 10.10
CA ILE A 168 -9.66 -10.89 8.77
C ILE A 168 -8.67 -12.00 8.39
N GLY A 169 -8.02 -12.62 9.38
CA GLY A 169 -7.12 -13.75 9.18
C GLY A 169 -7.82 -15.08 8.92
N GLN A 170 -9.17 -15.12 8.98
CA GLN A 170 -9.98 -16.31 8.69
C GLN A 170 -10.82 -16.18 7.42
N LEU A 171 -10.86 -14.98 6.81
CA LEU A 171 -11.60 -14.75 5.57
C LEU A 171 -11.00 -15.55 4.41
N ARG A 172 -11.88 -16.13 3.59
CA ARG A 172 -11.54 -16.85 2.35
C ARG A 172 -12.25 -16.20 1.17
N ALA A 173 -11.72 -16.43 -0.04
CA ALA A 173 -12.40 -16.01 -1.26
C ALA A 173 -13.85 -16.54 -1.29
N GLY A 174 -14.80 -15.68 -1.65
CA GLY A 174 -16.24 -15.98 -1.64
C GLY A 174 -16.93 -15.85 -0.28
N ASP A 175 -16.21 -15.63 0.83
CA ASP A 175 -16.84 -15.28 2.11
C ASP A 175 -17.54 -13.92 1.99
N THR A 176 -18.63 -13.73 2.74
CA THR A 176 -19.37 -12.47 2.83
C THR A 176 -19.10 -11.76 4.16
N VAL A 177 -18.87 -10.45 4.10
CA VAL A 177 -18.59 -9.57 5.25
C VAL A 177 -19.65 -8.47 5.34
N THR A 178 -20.16 -8.24 6.56
CA THR A 178 -20.95 -7.06 6.91
C THR A 178 -20.23 -6.32 8.03
N PHE A 179 -19.98 -5.03 7.82
CA PHE A 179 -19.36 -4.18 8.82
C PHE A 179 -20.42 -3.68 9.81
N VAL A 180 -20.11 -3.74 11.10
CA VAL A 180 -21.02 -3.33 12.18
C VAL A 180 -20.41 -2.13 12.88
N PRO A 181 -21.02 -0.94 12.80
CA PRO A 181 -20.52 0.23 13.52
C PRO A 181 -20.75 0.03 15.02
N ILE A 182 -19.69 0.16 15.80
CA ILE A 182 -19.73 0.12 17.28
C ILE A 182 -19.12 1.40 17.86
N CYS A 183 -19.27 1.63 19.17
CA CYS A 183 -18.60 2.76 19.82
C CYS A 183 -17.22 2.39 20.40
N HIS A 184 -16.40 3.40 20.71
CA HIS A 184 -15.06 3.21 21.25
C HIS A 184 -15.07 2.42 22.59
N ASP A 185 -16.03 2.70 23.47
CA ASP A 185 -16.17 2.01 24.76
C ASP A 185 -16.42 0.50 24.59
N GLU A 186 -17.25 0.12 23.61
CA GLU A 186 -17.50 -1.29 23.28
C GLU A 186 -16.24 -1.96 22.74
N ALA A 187 -15.48 -1.29 21.87
CA ALA A 187 -14.19 -1.79 21.39
C ALA A 187 -13.20 -2.03 22.56
N MET A 188 -13.13 -1.10 23.51
CA MET A 188 -12.31 -1.24 24.72
C MET A 188 -12.81 -2.40 25.61
N GLN A 189 -14.12 -2.59 25.72
CA GLN A 189 -14.68 -3.71 26.46
C GLN A 189 -14.35 -5.06 25.81
N MET A 190 -14.42 -5.16 24.48
CA MET A 190 -14.00 -6.36 23.74
C MET A 190 -12.53 -6.68 24.00
N LEU A 191 -11.63 -5.69 24.00
CA LEU A 191 -10.22 -5.88 24.33
C LEU A 191 -10.01 -6.36 25.78
N ARG A 192 -10.73 -5.79 26.75
CA ARG A 192 -10.66 -6.24 28.15
C ARG A 192 -11.09 -7.69 28.31
N LEU A 193 -12.20 -8.08 27.67
CA LEU A 193 -12.68 -9.48 27.68
C LEU A 193 -11.65 -10.44 27.08
N GLN A 194 -10.95 -10.02 26.01
CA GLN A 194 -9.87 -10.79 25.42
C GLN A 194 -8.68 -10.95 26.37
N ASP A 195 -8.26 -9.88 27.02
CA ASP A 195 -7.15 -9.93 27.98
C ASP A 195 -7.49 -10.78 29.20
N GLU A 196 -8.71 -10.68 29.72
CA GLU A 196 -9.24 -11.52 30.80
C GLU A 196 -9.26 -13.00 30.38
N ALA A 197 -9.68 -13.31 29.16
CA ALA A 197 -9.68 -14.65 28.61
C ALA A 197 -8.26 -15.22 28.48
N LEU A 198 -7.31 -14.42 27.98
CA LEU A 198 -5.90 -14.82 27.85
C LEU A 198 -5.25 -15.07 29.22
N CYS A 199 -5.56 -14.23 30.22
CA CYS A 199 -5.02 -14.39 31.57
C CYS A 199 -5.64 -15.57 32.33
N SER A 200 -6.95 -15.77 32.19
CA SER A 200 -7.70 -16.80 32.92
C SER A 200 -7.76 -18.15 32.19
N LEU A 201 -7.36 -18.18 30.91
CA LEU A 201 -7.51 -19.32 29.99
C LEU A 201 -8.96 -19.79 29.86
N LYS A 202 -9.92 -18.88 30.02
CA LYS A 202 -11.36 -19.13 29.85
C LYS A 202 -11.84 -18.62 28.50
N THR A 203 -12.91 -19.23 27.98
CA THR A 203 -13.58 -18.74 26.77
C THR A 203 -14.27 -17.40 27.04
N TYR A 204 -14.31 -16.54 26.02
CA TYR A 204 -15.08 -15.29 26.02
C TYR A 204 -15.96 -15.22 24.76
N ASP A 205 -16.97 -14.34 24.81
CA ASP A 205 -17.84 -14.04 23.68
C ASP A 205 -18.05 -12.53 23.55
N GLU A 206 -17.37 -11.93 22.59
CA GLU A 206 -17.48 -10.52 22.27
C GLU A 206 -18.70 -10.19 21.39
N ARG A 207 -19.43 -11.19 20.86
CA ARG A 207 -20.56 -10.96 19.94
C ARG A 207 -21.70 -10.19 20.60
N ALA A 208 -21.82 -10.27 21.92
CA ALA A 208 -22.77 -9.47 22.69
C ALA A 208 -22.57 -7.95 22.50
N MET A 209 -21.36 -7.53 22.10
CA MET A 209 -20.99 -6.14 21.85
C MET A 209 -21.10 -5.76 20.37
N LEU A 210 -21.41 -6.69 19.46
CA LEU A 210 -21.63 -6.43 18.02
C LEU A 210 -23.08 -5.97 17.77
N CYS A 211 -23.44 -4.89 18.44
CA CYS A 211 -24.73 -4.23 18.32
C CYS A 211 -24.57 -2.98 17.45
N GLU A 212 -25.38 -2.88 16.40
CA GLU A 212 -25.36 -1.71 15.50
C GLU A 212 -25.72 -0.44 16.27
N LYS A 213 -24.91 0.60 16.11
CA LYS A 213 -25.11 1.92 16.71
C LYS A 213 -25.36 2.98 15.66
N GLU A 214 -25.92 4.09 16.11
CA GLU A 214 -25.95 5.32 15.33
C GLU A 214 -24.51 5.75 15.01
N ILE A 215 -24.27 6.03 13.74
CA ILE A 215 -22.96 6.43 13.23
C ILE A 215 -22.71 7.88 13.67
N GLY A 216 -21.74 8.07 14.56
CA GLY A 216 -21.31 9.40 15.02
C GLY A 216 -20.45 10.14 14.00
N SER A 217 -19.68 11.13 14.46
CA SER A 217 -18.68 11.81 13.63
C SER A 217 -17.32 11.10 13.70
N PRO A 218 -16.57 10.99 12.58
CA PRO A 218 -15.19 10.53 12.61
C PRO A 218 -14.24 11.63 13.11
N VAL A 219 -14.69 12.90 13.13
CA VAL A 219 -13.95 14.04 13.68
C VAL A 219 -14.18 14.12 15.18
N LEU A 220 -13.13 13.89 15.96
CA LEU A 220 -13.13 13.90 17.42
C LEU A 220 -12.90 15.31 17.97
N TYR A 221 -12.11 16.12 17.26
CA TYR A 221 -11.84 17.51 17.62
C TYR A 221 -11.48 18.30 16.37
N TYR A 222 -11.87 19.58 16.35
CA TYR A 222 -11.56 20.53 15.30
C TYR A 222 -11.24 21.88 15.93
N ASP A 223 -10.15 22.49 15.49
CA ASP A 223 -9.83 23.90 15.75
C ASP A 223 -9.71 24.66 14.43
N GLU A 224 -10.33 25.82 14.37
CA GLU A 224 -10.35 26.65 13.17
C GLU A 224 -9.00 27.35 12.99
N SER A 225 -8.62 27.62 11.74
CA SER A 225 -7.40 28.37 11.45
C SER A 225 -7.44 29.77 12.08
N SER A 226 -6.30 30.24 12.56
CA SER A 226 -6.10 31.62 13.03
C SER A 226 -5.02 32.31 12.20
N ALA A 227 -4.74 33.59 12.49
CA ALA A 227 -3.66 34.32 11.82
C ALA A 227 -2.27 33.69 12.01
N LEU A 228 -2.09 32.82 13.02
CA LEU A 228 -0.79 32.23 13.38
C LEU A 228 -0.75 30.71 13.22
N LEU A 229 -1.91 30.04 13.18
CA LEU A 229 -2.02 28.59 13.20
C LEU A 229 -2.91 28.10 12.07
N PRO A 230 -2.52 27.05 11.32
CA PRO A 230 -3.45 26.38 10.43
C PRO A 230 -4.57 25.72 11.23
N SER A 231 -5.70 25.42 10.59
CA SER A 231 -6.73 24.58 11.21
C SER A 231 -6.16 23.20 11.56
N VAL A 232 -6.71 22.55 12.58
CA VAL A 232 -6.32 21.19 12.95
C VAL A 232 -7.54 20.32 13.20
N THR A 233 -7.52 19.11 12.64
CA THR A 233 -8.58 18.12 12.78
C THR A 233 -8.01 16.85 13.37
N PHE A 234 -8.63 16.36 14.45
CA PHE A 234 -8.28 15.08 15.04
C PHE A 234 -9.36 14.09 14.66
N ARG A 235 -8.98 13.00 14.00
CA ARG A 235 -9.88 11.98 13.45
C ARG A 235 -9.65 10.65 14.15
N GLN A 236 -10.75 9.92 14.35
CA GLN A 236 -10.74 8.54 14.80
C GLN A 236 -10.14 7.65 13.69
N SER A 237 -9.05 6.94 13.98
CA SER A 237 -8.40 6.02 13.04
C SER A 237 -8.32 4.61 13.66
N GLY A 238 -9.49 4.05 13.94
CA GLY A 238 -9.62 2.82 14.75
C GLY A 238 -9.50 3.07 16.25
N ASP A 239 -9.32 1.99 17.00
CA ASP A 239 -9.29 1.98 18.47
C ASP A 239 -7.88 2.10 19.06
N SER A 240 -6.86 2.03 18.20
CA SER A 240 -5.43 2.10 18.56
C SER A 240 -4.67 3.21 17.82
N ASN A 241 -5.33 4.03 17.00
CA ASN A 241 -4.67 5.15 16.33
C ASN A 241 -5.50 6.44 16.39
N LEU A 242 -4.78 7.56 16.44
CA LEU A 242 -5.31 8.92 16.35
C LEU A 242 -4.66 9.61 15.15
N LEU A 243 -5.47 10.08 14.21
CA LEU A 243 -4.99 10.81 13.03
C LEU A 243 -5.17 12.31 13.25
N ILE A 244 -4.09 13.08 13.09
CA ILE A 244 -4.10 14.54 13.20
C ILE A 244 -3.82 15.11 11.82
N GLU A 245 -4.62 16.08 11.39
CA GLU A 245 -4.58 16.65 10.05
C GLU A 245 -4.53 18.18 10.13
N TYR A 246 -3.67 18.83 9.34
CA TYR A 246 -3.54 20.30 9.35
C TYR A 246 -4.01 20.97 8.07
N GLY A 247 -4.69 22.09 8.22
CA GLY A 247 -5.04 23.00 7.12
C GLY A 247 -6.01 22.39 6.11
N GLU A 248 -6.12 23.01 4.94
CA GLU A 248 -6.88 22.46 3.82
C GLU A 248 -6.14 21.30 3.14
N MET A 249 -6.83 20.55 2.28
CA MET A 249 -6.24 19.44 1.53
C MET A 249 -5.43 19.97 0.33
N GLN A 250 -4.27 20.56 0.63
CA GLN A 250 -3.33 21.10 -0.35
C GLN A 250 -1.89 20.66 -0.06
N LEU A 251 -1.04 20.66 -1.09
CA LEU A 251 0.39 20.42 -0.92
C LEU A 251 1.09 21.70 -0.44
N ASP A 252 1.20 21.84 0.88
CA ASP A 252 1.93 22.92 1.55
C ASP A 252 3.04 22.36 2.46
N ILE A 253 4.29 22.67 2.10
CA ILE A 253 5.49 22.23 2.84
C ILE A 253 5.52 22.81 4.27
N SER A 254 4.88 23.96 4.51
CA SER A 254 4.77 24.59 5.83
C SER A 254 3.96 23.73 6.79
N LEU A 255 2.89 23.09 6.31
CA LEU A 255 2.10 22.14 7.11
C LEU A 255 2.94 20.93 7.50
N ARG A 256 3.79 20.43 6.59
CA ARG A 256 4.72 19.34 6.89
C ARG A 256 5.76 19.70 7.93
N PHE A 257 6.21 20.95 7.94
CA PHE A 257 7.08 21.49 8.98
C PHE A 257 6.38 21.47 10.33
N ARG A 258 5.15 21.97 10.40
CA ARG A 258 4.36 21.96 11.64
C ARG A 258 4.19 20.54 12.20
N ILE A 259 3.90 19.57 11.33
CA ILE A 259 3.84 18.15 11.67
C ILE A 259 5.15 17.65 12.27
N HIS A 260 6.28 18.05 11.72
CA HIS A 260 7.57 17.64 12.27
C HIS A 260 7.79 18.17 13.68
N VAL A 261 7.43 19.44 13.92
CA VAL A 261 7.54 20.05 15.24
C VAL A 261 6.62 19.36 16.24
N LEU A 262 5.36 19.10 15.86
CA LEU A 262 4.44 18.33 16.70
C LEU A 262 4.98 16.92 16.97
N MET A 263 5.48 16.23 15.94
CA MET A 263 6.06 14.90 16.09
C MET A 263 7.22 14.90 17.09
N GLN A 264 8.14 15.86 17.00
CA GLN A 264 9.23 15.98 17.98
C GLN A 264 8.72 16.30 19.38
N ALA A 265 7.74 17.18 19.51
CA ALA A 265 7.14 17.50 20.81
C ALA A 265 6.48 16.27 21.46
N VAL A 266 5.82 15.41 20.67
CA VAL A 266 5.24 14.15 21.16
C VAL A 266 6.33 13.14 21.56
N VAL A 267 7.43 13.05 20.80
CA VAL A 267 8.60 12.24 21.17
C VAL A 267 9.19 12.71 22.49
N ASP A 268 9.43 14.01 22.63
CA ASP A 268 10.02 14.62 23.82
C ASP A 268 9.12 14.51 25.05
N ALA A 269 7.80 14.56 24.86
CA ALA A 269 6.83 14.34 25.91
C ALA A 269 6.84 12.90 26.45
N ASN A 270 7.37 11.93 25.69
CA ASN A 270 7.52 10.53 26.07
C ASN A 270 6.23 9.94 26.66
N ILE A 271 5.12 10.16 25.95
CA ILE A 271 3.77 9.80 26.41
C ILE A 271 3.66 8.26 26.56
N HIS A 272 3.32 7.80 27.76
CA HIS A 272 3.21 6.37 28.03
C HIS A 272 2.13 5.71 27.16
N GLY A 273 2.50 4.60 26.53
CA GLY A 273 1.61 3.82 25.67
C GLY A 273 1.59 4.25 24.20
N VAL A 274 2.21 5.37 23.82
CA VAL A 274 2.50 5.66 22.40
C VAL A 274 3.53 4.65 21.89
N ILE A 275 3.24 4.01 20.76
CA ILE A 275 4.06 2.97 20.13
C ILE A 275 4.88 3.57 18.99
N GLU A 276 4.24 4.31 18.09
CA GLU A 276 4.83 4.79 16.85
C GLU A 276 4.16 6.10 16.40
N LEU A 277 4.95 6.93 15.69
CA LEU A 277 4.51 8.18 15.08
C LEU A 277 4.82 8.14 13.59
N THR A 278 3.79 8.25 12.75
CA THR A 278 3.94 8.16 11.29
C THR A 278 3.47 9.47 10.65
N PRO A 279 4.41 10.32 10.18
CA PRO A 279 4.04 11.55 9.49
C PRO A 279 3.62 11.27 8.04
N GLY A 280 2.48 11.79 7.64
CA GLY A 280 2.06 11.94 6.25
C GLY A 280 2.48 13.28 5.66
N ILE A 281 1.87 13.67 4.54
CA ILE A 281 2.14 14.98 3.91
C ILE A 281 1.64 16.14 4.77
N ARG A 282 0.38 16.06 5.18
CA ARG A 282 -0.33 17.06 6.00
C ARG A 282 -0.99 16.44 7.24
N SER A 283 -0.51 15.27 7.65
CA SER A 283 -1.01 14.55 8.81
C SER A 283 0.08 13.93 9.68
N LEU A 284 -0.27 13.63 10.93
CA LEU A 284 0.50 12.79 11.84
C LEU A 284 -0.43 11.72 12.40
N GLN A 285 -0.11 10.44 12.20
CA GLN A 285 -0.78 9.36 12.90
C GLN A 285 0.01 8.97 14.15
N ILE A 286 -0.69 8.89 15.28
CA ILE A 286 -0.18 8.38 16.54
C ILE A 286 -0.75 6.99 16.76
N HIS A 287 0.09 5.97 16.67
CA HIS A 287 -0.25 4.60 17.04
C HIS A 287 0.04 4.41 18.52
N PHE A 288 -0.97 3.99 19.29
CA PHE A 288 -0.86 3.81 20.73
C PHE A 288 -1.45 2.47 21.16
N ASN A 289 -1.02 1.98 22.32
CA ASN A 289 -1.58 0.80 22.95
C ASN A 289 -2.82 1.21 23.78
N PRO A 290 -4.05 0.86 23.37
CA PRO A 290 -5.26 1.21 24.11
C PRO A 290 -5.33 0.58 25.51
N ARG A 291 -4.48 -0.41 25.82
CA ARG A 291 -4.37 -1.00 27.17
C ARG A 291 -3.57 -0.13 28.14
N LEU A 292 -2.74 0.78 27.63
CA LEU A 292 -1.81 1.60 28.41
C LEU A 292 -2.12 3.09 28.33
N CYS A 293 -2.80 3.53 27.26
CA CYS A 293 -3.09 4.92 26.98
C CYS A 293 -4.56 5.08 26.56
N GLU A 294 -5.30 5.91 27.30
CA GLU A 294 -6.66 6.29 26.94
C GLU A 294 -6.63 7.37 25.85
N ARG A 295 -7.46 7.20 24.82
CA ARG A 295 -7.47 8.08 23.64
C ARG A 295 -7.77 9.54 24.01
N GLU A 296 -8.73 9.76 24.90
CA GLU A 296 -9.15 11.08 25.33
C GLU A 296 -8.01 11.81 26.06
N ALA A 297 -7.26 11.11 26.90
CA ALA A 297 -6.09 11.64 27.59
C ALA A 297 -4.93 11.94 26.62
N LEU A 298 -4.70 11.04 25.65
CA LEU A 298 -3.73 11.28 24.57
C LEU A 298 -4.10 12.53 23.77
N MET A 299 -5.36 12.65 23.36
CA MET A 299 -5.88 13.77 22.59
C MET A 299 -5.69 15.10 23.35
N GLN A 300 -6.05 15.16 24.63
CA GLN A 300 -5.86 16.36 25.45
C GLN A 300 -4.38 16.75 25.59
N THR A 301 -3.50 15.76 25.74
CA THR A 301 -2.05 15.99 25.82
C THR A 301 -1.53 16.57 24.51
N VAL A 302 -1.91 15.98 23.38
CA VAL A 302 -1.50 16.43 22.05
C VAL A 302 -2.06 17.82 21.73
N GLN A 303 -3.32 18.12 22.08
CA GLN A 303 -3.90 19.46 21.95
C GLN A 303 -3.08 20.49 22.74
N SER A 304 -2.68 20.14 23.97
CA SER A 304 -1.86 21.02 24.80
C SER A 304 -0.47 21.25 24.20
N LEU A 305 0.15 20.21 23.63
CA LEU A 305 1.42 20.32 22.93
C LEU A 305 1.29 21.22 21.69
N GLU A 306 0.25 21.02 20.88
CA GLU A 306 -0.03 21.79 19.67
C GLU A 306 -0.13 23.29 19.95
N LEU A 307 -0.86 23.68 21.00
CA LEU A 307 -1.01 25.07 21.42
C LEU A 307 0.29 25.68 21.98
N SER A 308 1.23 24.84 22.43
CA SER A 308 2.52 25.27 22.97
C SER A 308 3.63 25.37 21.91
N LEU A 309 3.37 24.92 20.67
CA LEU A 309 4.40 24.90 19.63
C LEU A 309 4.84 26.31 19.23
N PRO A 310 6.14 26.52 18.99
CA PRO A 310 6.64 27.80 18.49
C PRO A 310 6.15 28.08 17.06
N SER A 311 6.30 29.33 16.63
CA SER A 311 6.14 29.68 15.20
C SER A 311 7.11 28.87 14.35
N ILE A 312 6.64 28.46 13.17
CA ILE A 312 7.44 27.67 12.23
C ILE A 312 8.26 28.51 11.24
N GLU A 313 8.04 29.84 11.21
CA GLU A 313 8.60 30.73 10.18
C GLU A 313 10.13 30.70 10.11
N ASP A 314 10.80 30.67 11.27
CA ASP A 314 12.27 30.65 11.38
C ASP A 314 12.83 29.25 11.65
N ILE A 315 12.03 28.18 11.45
CA ILE A 315 12.50 26.81 11.68
C ILE A 315 13.46 26.37 10.58
N GLU A 316 14.56 25.78 11.04
CA GLU A 316 15.55 25.10 10.23
C GLU A 316 15.66 23.64 10.68
N VAL A 317 15.61 22.71 9.73
CA VAL A 317 15.74 21.27 9.99
C VAL A 317 17.01 20.74 9.33
N PRO A 318 17.77 19.85 10.02
CA PRO A 318 18.86 19.12 9.39
C PRO A 318 18.34 18.35 8.17
N ALA A 319 19.05 18.47 7.06
CA ALA A 319 18.68 17.84 5.80
C ALA A 319 19.94 17.34 5.10
N ARG A 320 19.77 16.46 4.11
CA ARG A 320 20.87 16.00 3.26
C ARG A 320 20.49 16.13 1.81
N ILE A 321 21.44 16.38 0.92
CA ILE A 321 21.24 16.19 -0.51
C ILE A 321 21.79 14.81 -0.87
N VAL A 322 20.89 13.90 -1.24
CA VAL A 322 21.21 12.52 -1.60
C VAL A 322 21.20 12.40 -3.12
N HIS A 323 22.38 12.21 -3.72
CA HIS A 323 22.52 12.06 -5.16
C HIS A 323 22.32 10.60 -5.58
N LEU A 324 21.21 10.31 -6.25
CA LEU A 324 20.86 8.96 -6.68
C LEU A 324 21.14 8.74 -8.17
N PRO A 325 21.77 7.63 -8.57
CA PRO A 325 21.86 7.24 -9.98
C PRO A 325 20.47 6.87 -10.51
N LEU A 326 20.11 7.31 -11.71
CA LEU A 326 18.86 6.93 -12.36
C LEU A 326 19.14 6.41 -13.77
N SER A 327 18.73 5.17 -14.05
CA SER A 327 18.58 4.70 -15.43
C SER A 327 17.22 5.17 -15.94
N TRP A 328 17.23 6.13 -16.86
CA TRP A 328 16.03 6.67 -17.51
C TRP A 328 15.37 5.61 -18.39
N ASP A 329 14.03 5.48 -18.32
CA ASP A 329 13.24 4.51 -19.11
C ASP A 329 13.78 3.05 -19.01
N ASP A 330 14.16 2.64 -17.79
CA ASP A 330 14.79 1.35 -17.50
C ASP A 330 13.95 0.16 -18.01
N GLU A 331 14.65 -0.85 -18.54
CA GLU A 331 14.05 -2.06 -19.11
C GLU A 331 13.03 -2.75 -18.19
N GLN A 332 13.29 -2.83 -16.88
CA GLN A 332 12.39 -3.48 -15.94
C GLN A 332 11.09 -2.70 -15.78
N THR A 333 11.14 -1.36 -15.85
CA THR A 333 9.91 -0.54 -15.83
C THR A 333 9.09 -0.74 -17.09
N ARG A 334 9.73 -0.88 -18.26
CA ARG A 334 9.05 -1.18 -19.53
C ARG A 334 8.39 -2.57 -19.51
N ILE A 335 9.05 -3.57 -18.92
CA ILE A 335 8.45 -4.91 -18.70
C ILE A 335 7.20 -4.80 -17.81
N ALA A 336 7.25 -4.01 -16.74
CA ALA A 336 6.08 -3.82 -15.87
C ALA A 336 4.91 -3.15 -16.60
N ILE A 337 5.19 -2.19 -17.49
CA ILE A 337 4.17 -1.54 -18.32
C ILE A 337 3.56 -2.53 -19.32
N ASP A 338 4.39 -3.31 -20.01
CA ASP A 338 3.94 -4.34 -20.95
C ASP A 338 3.07 -5.41 -20.27
N LYS A 339 3.48 -5.90 -19.09
CA LYS A 339 2.67 -6.80 -18.26
C LYS A 339 1.31 -6.16 -17.97
N TYR A 340 1.30 -4.94 -17.43
CA TYR A 340 0.06 -4.24 -17.08
C TYR A 340 -0.91 -4.09 -18.25
N MET A 341 -0.41 -3.74 -19.44
CA MET A 341 -1.23 -3.63 -20.65
C MET A 341 -1.86 -4.97 -21.05
N LYS A 342 -1.14 -6.09 -20.89
CA LYS A 342 -1.63 -7.41 -21.30
C LYS A 342 -2.64 -8.00 -20.33
N ILE A 343 -2.39 -7.88 -19.03
CA ILE A 343 -3.14 -8.62 -18.00
C ILE A 343 -4.12 -7.77 -17.18
N VAL A 344 -3.99 -6.44 -17.19
CA VAL A 344 -4.81 -5.57 -16.33
C VAL A 344 -5.66 -4.60 -17.14
N ARG A 345 -5.03 -3.78 -17.99
CA ARG A 345 -5.75 -2.73 -18.73
C ARG A 345 -5.07 -2.38 -20.06
N PRO A 346 -5.49 -3.01 -21.17
CA PRO A 346 -4.92 -2.76 -22.49
C PRO A 346 -5.11 -1.34 -23.02
N ASP A 347 -6.19 -0.66 -22.61
CA ASP A 347 -6.60 0.65 -23.10
C ASP A 347 -6.16 1.82 -22.20
N ALA A 348 -5.24 1.58 -21.27
CA ALA A 348 -4.86 2.58 -20.28
C ALA A 348 -4.25 3.84 -20.94
N PRO A 349 -4.76 5.06 -20.66
CA PRO A 349 -4.32 6.29 -21.33
C PRO A 349 -2.84 6.65 -21.14
N TRP A 350 -2.24 6.14 -20.06
CA TRP A 350 -0.84 6.34 -19.71
C TRP A 350 0.11 5.30 -20.32
N CYS A 351 -0.43 4.35 -21.07
CA CYS A 351 0.31 3.33 -21.80
C CYS A 351 0.28 3.62 -23.31
N PRO A 352 1.29 3.17 -24.09
CA PRO A 352 2.42 2.31 -23.71
C PRO A 352 3.61 3.05 -23.10
N SER A 353 3.56 4.38 -22.96
CA SER A 353 4.66 5.17 -22.40
C SER A 353 4.17 6.15 -21.33
N ASN A 354 4.52 5.84 -20.09
CA ASN A 354 4.25 6.69 -18.93
C ASN A 354 4.91 8.06 -19.06
N ILE A 355 6.13 8.10 -19.61
CA ILE A 355 6.89 9.33 -19.82
C ILE A 355 6.21 10.24 -20.84
N GLU A 356 5.68 9.66 -21.93
CA GLU A 356 4.91 10.42 -22.91
C GLU A 356 3.58 10.92 -22.33
N PHE A 357 2.94 10.12 -21.47
CA PHE A 357 1.77 10.58 -20.72
C PHE A 357 2.10 11.75 -19.79
N ILE A 358 3.21 11.67 -19.04
CA ILE A 358 3.70 12.77 -18.20
C ILE A 358 3.90 14.04 -19.03
N ARG A 359 4.52 13.94 -20.21
CA ARG A 359 4.68 15.07 -21.13
C ARG A 359 3.33 15.69 -21.48
N ARG A 360 2.39 14.85 -21.97
CA ARG A 360 1.09 15.29 -22.47
C ARG A 360 0.25 15.96 -21.39
N ILE A 361 0.08 15.32 -20.24
CA ILE A 361 -0.78 15.82 -19.16
C ILE A 361 -0.23 17.10 -18.50
N ASN A 362 1.08 17.36 -18.63
CA ASN A 362 1.71 18.56 -18.12
C ASN A 362 1.89 19.67 -19.17
N GLY A 363 1.47 19.45 -20.42
CA GLY A 363 1.58 20.47 -21.48
C GLY A 363 3.01 20.76 -21.92
N LEU A 364 3.92 19.79 -21.79
CA LEU A 364 5.34 19.95 -22.12
C LEU A 364 5.60 19.68 -23.61
N GLU A 365 6.61 20.35 -24.17
CA GLU A 365 6.88 20.31 -25.62
C GLU A 365 7.48 18.98 -26.06
N SER A 366 8.22 18.31 -25.18
CA SER A 366 8.96 17.09 -25.51
C SER A 366 9.24 16.19 -24.31
N ILE A 367 9.56 14.93 -24.58
CA ILE A 367 10.06 13.99 -23.55
C ILE A 367 11.39 14.48 -22.95
N ASP A 368 12.22 15.17 -23.74
CA ASP A 368 13.47 15.76 -23.25
C ASP A 368 13.23 16.84 -22.20
N GLU A 369 12.12 17.58 -22.29
CA GLU A 369 11.73 18.54 -21.26
C GLU A 369 11.31 17.86 -19.96
N VAL A 370 10.55 16.74 -20.04
CA VAL A 370 10.23 15.90 -18.88
C VAL A 370 11.52 15.44 -18.20
N LYS A 371 12.46 14.93 -19.00
CA LYS A 371 13.76 14.45 -18.52
C LYS A 371 14.55 15.57 -17.84
N ARG A 372 14.65 16.74 -18.48
CA ARG A 372 15.34 17.91 -17.91
C ARG A 372 14.75 18.31 -16.56
N ILE A 373 13.44 18.49 -16.49
CA ILE A 373 12.74 18.86 -15.24
C ILE A 373 13.04 17.82 -14.14
N LEU A 374 12.98 16.53 -14.47
CA LEU A 374 13.22 15.45 -13.52
C LEU A 374 14.63 15.47 -12.94
N PHE A 375 15.66 15.66 -13.79
CA PHE A 375 17.06 15.67 -13.35
C PHE A 375 17.47 17.00 -12.69
N GLU A 376 16.81 18.12 -13.00
CA GLU A 376 17.05 19.42 -12.36
C GLU A 376 16.31 19.60 -11.02
N ALA A 377 15.32 18.75 -10.74
CA ALA A 377 14.53 18.81 -9.52
C ALA A 377 15.30 18.44 -8.25
N SER A 378 14.95 19.12 -7.15
CA SER A 378 15.35 18.78 -5.79
C SER A 378 14.11 18.27 -5.06
N TYR A 379 14.00 16.96 -4.87
CA TYR A 379 12.81 16.32 -4.30
C TYR A 379 12.92 16.23 -2.78
N LEU A 380 12.13 17.02 -2.06
CA LEU A 380 12.07 16.97 -0.61
C LEU A 380 11.28 15.73 -0.14
N VAL A 381 11.93 14.86 0.64
CA VAL A 381 11.32 13.68 1.25
C VAL A 381 10.39 14.12 2.38
N MET A 382 9.09 13.96 2.16
CA MET A 382 8.03 14.35 3.08
C MET A 382 7.68 13.21 4.04
N GLY A 383 7.69 11.97 3.57
CA GLY A 383 7.36 10.78 4.35
C GLY A 383 8.14 9.56 3.84
N LEU A 384 8.04 8.45 4.59
CA LEU A 384 8.66 7.18 4.25
C LEU A 384 7.61 6.07 4.36
N GLY A 385 7.79 5.01 3.57
CA GLY A 385 6.86 3.90 3.49
C GLY A 385 5.73 4.09 2.48
N ASP A 386 5.95 4.86 1.40
CA ASP A 386 5.03 5.04 0.26
C ASP A 386 5.61 4.41 -1.05
N VAL A 387 5.52 3.09 -1.24
CA VAL A 387 4.98 2.10 -0.31
C VAL A 387 6.06 1.10 0.13
N TYR A 388 6.07 0.77 1.43
CA TYR A 388 6.97 -0.17 2.11
C TYR A 388 8.45 0.24 2.18
N LEU A 389 9.18 -0.38 3.11
CA LEU A 389 10.66 -0.43 3.20
C LEU A 389 11.42 0.88 2.89
N GLY A 390 11.00 1.97 3.51
CA GLY A 390 11.70 3.26 3.37
C GLY A 390 11.52 3.93 2.01
N ALA A 391 10.57 3.47 1.18
CA ALA A 391 10.16 4.16 -0.04
C ALA A 391 9.73 5.60 0.30
N PRO A 392 10.32 6.63 -0.31
CA PRO A 392 9.98 8.01 0.00
C PRO A 392 8.66 8.38 -0.67
N VAL A 393 7.89 9.24 0.00
CA VAL A 393 7.02 10.18 -0.71
C VAL A 393 7.73 11.52 -0.71
N ALA A 394 8.05 12.02 -1.90
CA ALA A 394 8.82 13.24 -2.07
C ALA A 394 8.19 14.18 -3.10
N THR A 395 8.42 15.48 -2.98
CA THR A 395 7.95 16.45 -3.96
C THR A 395 9.03 17.46 -4.31
N PRO A 396 9.12 17.93 -5.56
CA PRO A 396 10.03 19.01 -5.93
C PRO A 396 9.81 20.28 -5.09
N LEU A 397 10.91 20.83 -4.59
CA LEU A 397 10.90 22.13 -3.91
C LEU A 397 10.40 23.22 -4.85
N ASP A 398 10.95 23.30 -6.07
CA ASP A 398 10.45 24.23 -7.09
C ASP A 398 9.08 23.76 -7.62
N PRO A 399 7.99 24.54 -7.45
CA PRO A 399 6.69 24.17 -7.98
C PRO A 399 6.66 23.97 -9.50
N ARG A 400 7.59 24.58 -10.24
CA ARG A 400 7.74 24.41 -11.70
C ARG A 400 8.30 23.04 -12.07
N HIS A 401 8.81 22.28 -11.10
CA HIS A 401 9.31 20.93 -11.32
C HIS A 401 8.32 19.84 -10.88
N ARG A 402 7.17 20.23 -10.29
CA ARG A 402 6.12 19.30 -9.86
C ARG A 402 5.33 18.81 -11.07
N LEU A 403 5.85 17.77 -11.72
CA LEU A 403 5.12 17.05 -12.77
C LEU A 403 3.91 16.36 -12.13
N VAL A 404 2.70 16.78 -12.50
CA VAL A 404 1.45 16.23 -11.96
C VAL A 404 0.96 15.11 -12.85
N THR A 405 0.56 13.99 -12.25
CA THR A 405 0.07 12.81 -12.96
C THR A 405 -1.11 12.17 -12.23
N THR A 406 -1.78 11.19 -12.84
CA THR A 406 -2.66 10.29 -12.09
C THR A 406 -1.91 9.04 -11.62
N LYS A 407 -2.36 8.46 -10.51
CA LYS A 407 -2.06 7.07 -10.16
C LYS A 407 -2.80 6.14 -11.14
N TYR A 408 -2.26 4.93 -11.37
CA TYR A 408 -2.86 3.89 -12.18
C TYR A 408 -4.25 3.52 -11.67
N ASN A 409 -5.16 3.19 -12.59
CA ASN A 409 -6.50 2.70 -12.29
C ASN A 409 -6.87 1.50 -13.20
N PRO A 410 -6.95 0.26 -12.65
CA PRO A 410 -6.51 -0.14 -11.30
C PRO A 410 -4.97 -0.12 -11.18
N ALA A 411 -4.43 -0.23 -9.97
CA ALA A 411 -2.98 -0.27 -9.73
C ALA A 411 -2.32 -1.51 -10.36
N ARG A 412 -1.02 -1.44 -10.66
CA ARG A 412 -0.25 -2.61 -11.13
C ARG A 412 -0.13 -3.65 -10.03
N THR A 413 -0.14 -4.91 -10.42
CA THR A 413 0.13 -6.05 -9.54
C THR A 413 1.62 -6.28 -9.30
N TRP A 414 2.47 -5.91 -10.26
CA TRP A 414 3.93 -6.00 -10.16
C TRP A 414 4.65 -4.70 -10.54
N THR A 415 5.67 -4.36 -9.77
CA THR A 415 6.56 -3.20 -9.92
C THR A 415 7.95 -3.66 -9.48
N PRO A 416 9.00 -3.42 -10.28
CA PRO A 416 10.35 -3.84 -9.93
C PRO A 416 10.92 -3.00 -8.76
N GLU A 417 11.78 -3.64 -7.97
CA GLU A 417 12.43 -3.00 -6.83
C GLU A 417 13.24 -1.77 -7.28
N ASN A 418 13.03 -0.67 -6.56
CA ASN A 418 13.58 0.67 -6.76
C ASN A 418 13.29 1.30 -8.11
N ALA A 419 12.18 0.89 -8.74
CA ALA A 419 11.55 1.71 -9.76
C ALA A 419 11.25 3.10 -9.17
N VAL A 420 11.41 4.12 -10.00
CA VAL A 420 11.07 5.51 -9.67
C VAL A 420 9.80 5.86 -10.42
N GLY A 421 8.84 6.43 -9.72
CA GLY A 421 7.58 6.83 -10.31
C GLY A 421 7.03 8.15 -9.77
N ILE A 422 6.12 8.74 -10.53
CA ILE A 422 5.39 9.98 -10.19
C ILE A 422 3.89 9.67 -10.11
N GLY A 423 3.22 10.12 -9.05
CA GLY A 423 1.78 9.94 -8.82
C GLY A 423 1.20 11.16 -8.13
N GLY A 424 0.22 11.83 -8.74
CA GLY A 424 -0.12 13.20 -8.32
C GLY A 424 1.09 14.12 -8.53
N ALA A 425 1.35 15.02 -7.58
CA ALA A 425 2.55 15.86 -7.52
C ALA A 425 3.74 15.21 -6.77
N TYR A 426 3.69 13.90 -6.52
CA TYR A 426 4.65 13.17 -5.68
C TYR A 426 5.51 12.21 -6.50
N MET A 427 6.75 12.04 -6.05
CA MET A 427 7.71 11.05 -6.53
C MET A 427 7.93 10.00 -5.45
N CYS A 428 8.01 8.73 -5.86
CA CYS A 428 8.38 7.62 -5.00
C CYS A 428 9.48 6.75 -5.60
N VAL A 429 10.16 6.01 -4.73
CA VAL A 429 11.11 4.96 -5.10
C VAL A 429 10.70 3.66 -4.40
N TYR A 430 10.22 2.67 -5.17
CA TYR A 430 9.67 1.44 -4.61
C TYR A 430 10.73 0.66 -3.83
N GLY A 431 10.56 0.47 -2.51
CA GLY A 431 11.61 -0.13 -1.66
C GLY A 431 11.83 -1.63 -1.87
N MET A 432 10.88 -2.30 -2.51
CA MET A 432 10.83 -3.74 -2.79
C MET A 432 9.98 -3.99 -4.04
N GLU A 433 10.02 -5.22 -4.55
CA GLU A 433 9.10 -5.66 -5.60
C GLU A 433 7.68 -5.82 -5.05
N GLY A 434 6.66 -5.40 -5.80
CA GLY A 434 5.27 -5.53 -5.35
C GLY A 434 4.29 -4.69 -6.18
N PRO A 435 3.04 -4.51 -5.71
CA PRO A 435 2.06 -3.68 -6.40
C PRO A 435 2.44 -2.19 -6.36
N GLY A 436 1.99 -1.42 -7.35
CA GLY A 436 2.34 -0.01 -7.45
C GLY A 436 1.43 0.79 -8.39
N GLY A 437 1.20 2.06 -8.04
CA GLY A 437 0.29 2.94 -8.76
C GLY A 437 0.95 4.10 -9.52
N TYR A 438 2.24 4.38 -9.36
CA TYR A 438 2.83 5.63 -9.87
C TYR A 438 3.33 5.43 -11.30
N GLN A 439 3.34 6.50 -12.09
CA GLN A 439 3.82 6.54 -13.47
C GLN A 439 5.33 6.41 -13.52
N PHE A 440 5.87 5.43 -14.22
CA PHE A 440 7.32 5.18 -14.23
C PHE A 440 8.11 6.23 -15.01
N VAL A 441 9.31 6.50 -14.53
CA VAL A 441 10.32 7.34 -15.19
C VAL A 441 11.67 6.65 -15.34
N GLY A 442 11.96 5.65 -14.50
CA GLY A 442 13.23 4.93 -14.52
C GLY A 442 13.42 4.06 -13.29
N ARG A 443 14.67 3.67 -13.01
CA ARG A 443 15.04 2.85 -11.86
C ARG A 443 16.34 3.33 -11.22
N THR A 444 16.45 3.16 -9.90
CA THR A 444 17.62 3.57 -9.10
C THR A 444 18.17 2.42 -8.24
N VAL A 445 19.07 2.73 -7.31
CA VAL A 445 19.66 1.80 -6.34
C VAL A 445 18.75 1.60 -5.12
N GLN A 446 19.15 0.71 -4.23
CA GLN A 446 18.36 0.23 -3.10
C GLN A 446 18.05 1.34 -2.08
N MET A 447 16.77 1.52 -1.75
CA MET A 447 16.34 2.36 -0.62
C MET A 447 16.45 1.64 0.73
N TRP A 448 16.53 0.31 0.69
CA TRP A 448 16.57 -0.56 1.87
C TRP A 448 17.70 -1.58 1.77
N ASN A 449 18.54 -1.66 2.81
CA ASN A 449 19.57 -2.69 2.95
C ASN A 449 19.20 -3.65 4.07
N ARG A 450 18.70 -4.83 3.67
CA ARG A 450 18.07 -5.80 4.59
C ARG A 450 18.99 -6.21 5.73
N HIS A 451 20.22 -6.63 5.43
CA HIS A 451 21.05 -7.30 6.44
C HIS A 451 22.35 -6.58 6.77
N ARG A 452 22.83 -5.68 5.90
CA ARG A 452 24.17 -5.10 6.04
C ARG A 452 24.10 -3.64 6.45
N GLN A 453 25.03 -3.27 7.30
CA GLN A 453 25.37 -1.89 7.57
C GLN A 453 26.55 -1.50 6.68
N THR A 454 26.52 -0.29 6.14
CA THR A 454 27.53 0.29 5.25
C THR A 454 27.72 1.77 5.60
N GLU A 455 28.49 2.53 4.82
CA GLU A 455 28.64 3.98 5.01
C GLU A 455 27.29 4.71 4.88
N ASP A 456 26.45 4.28 3.93
CA ASP A 456 25.14 4.89 3.64
C ASP A 456 23.99 4.28 4.48
N PHE A 457 24.15 3.04 4.94
CA PHE A 457 23.20 2.33 5.81
C PHE A 457 23.80 2.14 7.20
N LYS A 458 23.63 3.12 8.09
CA LYS A 458 24.29 3.17 9.41
C LYS A 458 23.29 3.19 10.59
N GLU A 459 23.82 3.09 11.81
CA GLU A 459 23.05 3.18 13.07
C GLU A 459 22.00 2.08 13.28
N GLY A 460 22.18 0.90 12.68
CA GLY A 460 21.21 -0.18 12.73
C GLY A 460 19.95 0.08 11.89
N LYS A 461 19.94 1.16 11.09
CA LYS A 461 18.81 1.53 10.23
C LYS A 461 19.00 0.92 8.84
N PRO A 462 18.06 0.09 8.36
CA PRO A 462 18.12 -0.47 7.02
C PRO A 462 17.63 0.48 5.93
N TRP A 463 16.93 1.58 6.26
CA TRP A 463 16.46 2.57 5.29
C TRP A 463 17.51 3.66 5.02
N LEU A 464 17.64 4.05 3.75
CA LEU A 464 18.62 5.05 3.29
C LEU A 464 18.21 6.49 3.63
N LEU A 465 16.96 6.82 3.36
CA LEU A 465 16.44 8.19 3.35
C LEU A 465 15.87 8.60 4.71
N ARG A 466 15.88 9.91 4.97
CA ARG A 466 15.36 10.55 6.18
C ARG A 466 14.36 11.62 5.79
N PHE A 467 13.50 12.00 6.73
CA PHE A 467 12.62 13.16 6.52
C PHE A 467 13.46 14.40 6.19
N PHE A 468 12.99 15.17 5.22
CA PHE A 468 13.62 16.38 4.68
C PHE A 468 14.95 16.18 3.93
N ASP A 469 15.36 14.94 3.66
CA ASP A 469 16.36 14.72 2.62
C ASP A 469 15.86 15.30 1.29
N GLN A 470 16.79 15.79 0.48
CA GLN A 470 16.56 16.24 -0.87
C GLN A 470 17.19 15.22 -1.83
N ILE A 471 16.36 14.49 -2.55
CA ILE A 471 16.83 13.59 -3.59
C ILE A 471 17.14 14.41 -4.84
N ARG A 472 18.31 14.16 -5.44
CA ARG A 472 18.67 14.65 -6.77
C ARG A 472 19.16 13.50 -7.61
N PHE A 473 18.65 13.37 -8.81
CA PHE A 473 19.07 12.31 -9.71
C PHE A 473 20.27 12.73 -10.56
N TYR A 474 21.12 11.76 -10.91
CA TYR A 474 22.08 11.89 -12.00
C TYR A 474 21.93 10.69 -12.93
N GLU A 475 22.07 10.92 -14.24
CA GLU A 475 21.82 9.88 -15.23
C GLU A 475 22.98 8.87 -15.26
N VAL A 476 22.62 7.59 -15.37
CA VAL A 476 23.53 6.47 -15.62
C VAL A 476 22.94 5.55 -16.69
N SER A 477 23.77 4.73 -17.34
CA SER A 477 23.26 3.68 -18.23
C SER A 477 22.62 2.53 -17.45
N ALA A 478 21.81 1.71 -18.12
CA ALA A 478 21.22 0.51 -17.51
C ALA A 478 22.31 -0.45 -17.00
N GLU A 479 23.40 -0.63 -17.75
CA GLU A 479 24.53 -1.48 -17.35
C GLU A 479 25.29 -0.93 -16.15
N GLU A 480 25.49 0.39 -16.09
CA GLU A 480 26.11 1.04 -14.94
C GLU A 480 25.22 0.91 -13.70
N LEU A 481 23.90 1.11 -13.84
CA LEU A 481 22.96 0.93 -12.75
C LEU A 481 23.00 -0.51 -12.20
N LEU A 482 23.08 -1.53 -13.06
CA LEU A 482 23.17 -2.92 -12.62
C LEU A 482 24.42 -3.19 -11.77
N ARG A 483 25.57 -2.62 -12.15
CA ARG A 483 26.79 -2.71 -11.34
C ARG A 483 26.63 -2.00 -9.99
N LEU A 484 26.07 -0.80 -9.98
CA LEU A 484 25.79 -0.05 -8.75
C LEU A 484 24.83 -0.80 -7.83
N ARG A 485 23.76 -1.41 -8.38
CA ARG A 485 22.79 -2.22 -7.62
C ARG A 485 23.42 -3.47 -7.01
N GLU A 486 24.48 -4.01 -7.61
CA GLU A 486 25.24 -5.13 -7.05
C GLU A 486 26.18 -4.67 -5.91
N ASP A 487 26.89 -3.57 -6.12
CA ASP A 487 27.99 -3.11 -5.26
C ASP A 487 27.53 -2.28 -4.06
N PHE A 488 26.50 -1.45 -4.24
CA PHE A 488 25.98 -0.53 -3.23
C PHE A 488 25.50 -1.22 -1.94
N PRO A 489 24.58 -2.21 -1.97
CA PRO A 489 24.12 -2.88 -0.74
C PRO A 489 25.25 -3.67 -0.04
N ARG A 490 26.36 -3.95 -0.74
CA ARG A 490 27.54 -4.65 -0.20
C ARG A 490 28.61 -3.69 0.33
N GLY A 491 28.41 -2.38 0.20
CA GLY A 491 29.36 -1.34 0.63
C GLY A 491 30.57 -1.18 -0.29
N ARG A 492 30.51 -1.66 -1.54
CA ARG A 492 31.60 -1.50 -2.53
C ARG A 492 31.44 -0.23 -3.38
N ALA A 493 30.24 0.33 -3.41
CA ALA A 493 29.94 1.65 -3.93
C ALA A 493 29.28 2.48 -2.81
N LYS A 494 29.39 3.80 -2.91
CA LYS A 494 28.74 4.73 -2.00
C LYS A 494 28.10 5.88 -2.75
N LEU A 495 27.09 6.49 -2.14
CA LEU A 495 26.44 7.65 -2.71
C LEU A 495 27.18 8.94 -2.35
N ARG A 496 27.01 9.96 -3.19
CA ARG A 496 27.35 11.33 -2.80
C ARG A 496 26.21 11.87 -1.95
N ILE A 497 26.49 12.11 -0.68
CA ILE A 497 25.57 12.70 0.28
C ILE A 497 26.18 13.98 0.84
N GLU A 498 25.46 15.08 0.74
CA GLU A 498 25.89 16.39 1.26
C GLU A 498 25.02 16.79 2.45
N GLU A 499 25.64 17.04 3.60
CA GLU A 499 24.93 17.58 4.76
C GLU A 499 24.54 19.05 4.50
N THR A 500 23.31 19.39 4.81
CA THR A 500 22.75 20.73 4.61
C THR A 500 21.68 21.04 5.66
N THR A 501 20.96 22.15 5.47
CA THR A 501 19.86 22.56 6.34
C THR A 501 18.74 23.10 5.47
N PHE A 502 17.52 22.62 5.70
CA PHE A 502 16.33 23.13 5.01
C PHE A 502 15.66 24.19 5.88
N SER A 503 15.48 25.38 5.31
CA SER A 503 14.96 26.58 6.00
C SER A 503 13.64 26.99 5.37
N LEU A 504 12.56 26.97 6.16
CA LEU A 504 11.23 27.32 5.66
C LEU A 504 11.17 28.76 5.15
N LYS A 505 11.83 29.68 5.86
CA LYS A 505 11.98 31.08 5.45
C LYS A 505 12.60 31.25 4.07
N LYS A 506 13.73 30.58 3.81
CA LYS A 506 14.41 30.65 2.50
C LYS A 506 13.53 30.08 1.39
N TYR A 507 12.80 29.01 1.69
CA TYR A 507 11.84 28.43 0.76
C TYR A 507 10.69 29.39 0.45
N GLN A 508 10.11 30.05 1.46
CA GLN A 508 9.05 31.04 1.25
C GLN A 508 9.55 32.23 0.43
N THR A 509 10.74 32.76 0.74
CA THR A 509 11.36 33.83 -0.08
C THR A 509 11.55 33.39 -1.53
N PHE A 510 12.00 32.15 -1.77
CA PHE A 510 12.11 31.60 -3.12
C PHE A 510 10.76 31.58 -3.85
N LEU A 511 9.67 31.17 -3.17
CA LEU A 511 8.33 31.18 -3.76
C LEU A 511 7.88 32.60 -4.12
N ASP A 512 8.08 33.56 -3.23
CA ASP A 512 7.69 34.96 -3.44
C ASP A 512 8.47 35.58 -4.61
N GLU A 513 9.80 35.35 -4.68
CA GLU A 513 10.66 35.84 -5.76
C GLU A 513 10.31 35.24 -7.13
N ASN A 514 9.78 34.01 -7.17
CA ASN A 514 9.47 33.28 -8.40
C ASN A 514 7.96 33.21 -8.72
N GLU A 515 7.11 33.88 -7.93
CA GLU A 515 5.65 33.74 -7.94
C GLU A 515 5.06 33.84 -9.35
N THR A 516 5.49 34.83 -10.13
CA THR A 516 5.00 35.07 -11.50
C THR A 516 5.30 33.89 -12.42
N THR A 517 6.52 33.35 -12.36
CA THR A 517 6.93 32.22 -13.21
C THR A 517 6.29 30.90 -12.77
N ILE A 518 6.09 30.73 -11.46
CA ILE A 518 5.39 29.57 -10.89
C ILE A 518 3.93 29.57 -11.34
N LYS A 519 3.24 30.71 -11.26
CA LYS A 519 1.85 30.86 -11.72
C LYS A 519 1.72 30.59 -13.21
N ALA A 520 2.64 31.09 -14.03
CA ALA A 520 2.63 30.84 -15.48
C ALA A 520 2.77 29.34 -15.79
N PHE A 521 3.73 28.65 -15.16
CA PHE A 521 3.91 27.21 -15.34
C PHE A 521 2.67 26.42 -14.90
N LYS A 522 2.14 26.70 -13.70
CA LYS A 522 0.93 26.04 -13.18
C LYS A 522 -0.28 26.26 -14.09
N ALA A 523 -0.43 27.44 -14.69
CA ALA A 523 -1.53 27.71 -15.61
C ALA A 523 -1.45 26.84 -16.89
N THR A 524 -0.25 26.70 -17.47
CA THR A 524 -0.03 25.80 -18.62
C THR A 524 -0.32 24.34 -18.27
N GLN A 525 0.20 23.88 -17.14
CA GLN A 525 -0.02 22.52 -16.65
C GLN A 525 -1.50 22.24 -16.41
N GLN A 526 -2.21 23.15 -15.72
CA GLN A 526 -3.64 23.01 -15.42
C GLN A 526 -4.48 22.93 -16.70
N HIS A 527 -4.15 23.74 -17.71
CA HIS A 527 -4.85 23.71 -18.99
C HIS A 527 -4.67 22.34 -19.69
N ALA A 528 -3.44 21.83 -19.77
CA ALA A 528 -3.18 20.52 -20.38
C ALA A 528 -3.84 19.37 -19.60
N PHE A 529 -3.87 19.46 -18.28
CA PHE A 529 -4.53 18.50 -17.41
C PHE A 529 -6.05 18.45 -17.65
N GLU A 530 -6.69 19.62 -17.77
CA GLU A 530 -8.12 19.72 -18.10
C GLU A 530 -8.43 19.16 -19.50
N GLU A 531 -7.58 19.44 -20.49
CA GLU A 531 -7.72 18.89 -21.84
C GLU A 531 -7.62 17.36 -21.85
N GLU A 532 -6.64 16.78 -21.15
CA GLU A 532 -6.47 15.32 -21.03
C GLU A 532 -7.69 14.69 -20.35
N ARG A 533 -8.17 15.27 -19.25
CA ARG A 533 -9.35 14.79 -18.51
C ARG A 533 -10.61 14.80 -19.39
N ASN A 534 -10.87 15.91 -20.07
CA ASN A 534 -12.02 16.04 -20.97
C ASN A 534 -11.92 15.06 -22.15
N MET A 535 -10.72 14.75 -22.62
CA MET A 535 -10.49 13.73 -23.64
C MET A 535 -10.86 12.33 -23.13
N TRP A 536 -10.50 11.98 -21.89
CA TRP A 536 -10.86 10.69 -21.28
C TRP A 536 -12.37 10.54 -21.09
N GLU A 537 -13.05 11.60 -20.65
CA GLU A 537 -14.51 11.61 -20.53
C GLU A 537 -15.17 11.35 -21.89
N ARG A 538 -14.71 12.05 -22.94
CA ARG A 538 -15.30 11.96 -24.28
C ARG A 538 -14.99 10.64 -25.00
N THR A 539 -13.91 9.96 -24.64
CA THR A 539 -13.50 8.66 -25.21
C THR A 539 -13.97 7.47 -24.38
N GLY A 540 -14.58 7.70 -23.21
CA GLY A 540 -15.04 6.64 -22.29
C GLY A 540 -13.93 6.03 -21.43
N LEU A 541 -12.68 6.49 -21.55
CA LEU A 541 -11.53 5.99 -20.79
C LEU A 541 -11.60 6.33 -19.29
N ALA A 542 -12.43 7.29 -18.91
CA ALA A 542 -12.65 7.67 -17.52
C ALA A 542 -13.32 6.56 -16.69
N ASN A 543 -14.21 5.77 -17.31
CA ASN A 543 -15.03 4.76 -16.63
C ASN A 543 -14.57 3.35 -17.00
N PHE A 544 -13.35 2.98 -16.60
CA PHE A 544 -12.89 1.61 -16.77
C PHE A 544 -13.56 0.68 -15.76
N THR A 545 -14.25 -0.34 -16.26
CA THR A 545 -14.74 -1.46 -15.43
C THR A 545 -13.98 -2.69 -15.88
N SER A 546 -13.21 -3.30 -14.96
CA SER A 546 -12.55 -4.56 -15.24
C SER A 546 -13.60 -5.62 -15.56
N GLN A 547 -13.53 -6.21 -16.76
CA GLN A 547 -14.42 -7.30 -17.18
C GLN A 547 -14.31 -8.52 -16.24
N SER A 548 -13.22 -8.64 -15.49
CA SER A 548 -12.95 -9.70 -14.51
C SER A 548 -13.77 -9.64 -13.21
N ALA A 549 -14.67 -8.66 -13.05
CA ALA A 549 -15.56 -8.57 -11.87
C ALA A 549 -16.99 -9.10 -12.11
N HIS A 550 -17.37 -9.40 -13.37
CA HIS A 550 -18.77 -9.68 -13.72
C HIS A 550 -18.98 -10.81 -14.74
N GLU A 551 -18.00 -11.67 -14.98
CA GLU A 551 -18.35 -12.97 -15.57
C GLU A 551 -19.02 -13.79 -14.48
N GLU A 552 -20.36 -13.81 -14.56
CA GLU A 552 -21.24 -14.74 -13.88
C GLU A 552 -20.56 -16.11 -13.83
N HIS A 553 -20.68 -16.81 -12.70
CA HIS A 553 -20.45 -18.24 -12.63
C HIS A 553 -21.28 -18.91 -13.74
N HIS A 554 -20.72 -19.06 -14.94
CA HIS A 554 -21.19 -20.00 -15.91
C HIS A 554 -20.91 -21.35 -15.29
N ASP A 555 -21.95 -21.89 -14.66
CA ASP A 555 -22.17 -23.31 -14.43
C ASP A 555 -22.21 -24.01 -15.80
N GLU A 556 -21.10 -24.00 -16.51
CA GLU A 556 -20.83 -24.90 -17.61
C GLU A 556 -19.76 -25.87 -17.11
N SER A 557 -20.24 -26.88 -16.40
CA SER A 557 -19.65 -28.21 -16.40
C SER A 557 -19.66 -28.80 -17.82
N ALA A 558 -19.04 -28.11 -18.78
CA ALA A 558 -18.61 -28.72 -20.02
C ALA A 558 -17.30 -29.44 -19.67
N SER A 559 -17.41 -30.56 -18.96
CA SER A 559 -16.29 -31.50 -18.88
C SER A 559 -15.98 -31.89 -20.32
N VAL A 560 -14.84 -31.45 -20.84
CA VAL A 560 -14.38 -31.94 -22.14
C VAL A 560 -14.26 -33.44 -21.97
N VAL A 561 -14.87 -34.21 -22.87
CA VAL A 561 -14.74 -35.67 -22.83
C VAL A 561 -13.30 -35.98 -23.20
N ILE A 562 -12.52 -36.40 -22.21
CA ILE A 562 -11.13 -36.79 -22.38
C ILE A 562 -11.12 -38.29 -22.70
N ASP A 563 -10.36 -38.69 -23.71
CA ASP A 563 -10.16 -40.12 -24.02
C ASP A 563 -9.43 -40.81 -22.85
N ASP A 564 -9.69 -42.11 -22.63
CA ASP A 564 -9.12 -42.90 -21.51
C ASP A 564 -7.56 -42.92 -21.45
N ASP A 565 -6.89 -42.49 -22.53
CA ASP A 565 -5.43 -42.43 -22.65
C ASP A 565 -4.85 -41.01 -22.51
N LYS A 566 -5.65 -40.03 -22.09
CA LYS A 566 -5.24 -38.64 -21.88
C LYS A 566 -5.67 -38.16 -20.49
N GLU A 567 -4.97 -37.17 -19.97
CA GLU A 567 -5.26 -36.52 -18.69
C GLU A 567 -5.46 -35.01 -18.87
N ALA A 568 -6.36 -34.41 -18.09
CA ALA A 568 -6.46 -32.96 -18.00
C ALA A 568 -5.52 -32.43 -16.94
N VAL A 569 -4.79 -31.37 -17.29
CA VAL A 569 -4.12 -30.53 -16.29
C VAL A 569 -5.08 -29.44 -15.87
N GLU A 570 -5.51 -29.49 -14.61
CA GLU A 570 -6.46 -28.57 -14.01
C GLU A 570 -5.76 -27.42 -13.27
N ALA A 571 -6.42 -26.27 -13.20
CA ALA A 571 -5.99 -25.16 -12.37
C ALA A 571 -6.10 -25.53 -10.89
N PRO A 572 -5.02 -25.51 -10.09
CA PRO A 572 -5.08 -25.81 -8.66
C PRO A 572 -5.68 -24.64 -7.85
N ILE A 573 -5.76 -23.45 -8.45
CA ILE A 573 -6.15 -22.20 -7.79
C ILE A 573 -6.99 -21.31 -8.73
N GLN A 574 -7.73 -20.37 -8.14
CA GLN A 574 -8.42 -19.31 -8.89
C GLN A 574 -7.47 -18.14 -9.20
N GLY A 575 -7.51 -17.57 -10.40
CA GLY A 575 -6.62 -16.47 -10.81
C GLY A 575 -6.86 -16.01 -12.25
N ASN A 576 -5.93 -15.23 -12.82
CA ASN A 576 -5.91 -14.88 -14.24
C ASN A 576 -4.71 -15.54 -14.93
N LEU A 577 -4.92 -16.16 -16.08
CA LEU A 577 -3.85 -16.80 -16.85
C LEU A 577 -2.93 -15.73 -17.46
N TRP A 578 -1.69 -15.61 -16.98
CA TRP A 578 -0.74 -14.61 -17.50
C TRP A 578 -0.12 -15.05 -18.82
N LYS A 579 0.43 -16.27 -18.84
CA LYS A 579 1.22 -16.73 -19.98
C LYS A 579 1.09 -18.22 -20.16
N ILE A 580 0.93 -18.65 -21.40
CA ILE A 580 1.00 -20.06 -21.78
C ILE A 580 2.42 -20.33 -22.28
N LEU A 581 3.13 -21.21 -21.59
CA LEU A 581 4.51 -21.59 -21.90
C LEU A 581 4.56 -22.79 -22.87
N ALA A 582 3.61 -23.70 -22.73
CA ALA A 582 3.47 -24.88 -23.56
C ALA A 582 2.80 -24.59 -24.91
N LYS A 583 2.99 -25.51 -25.87
CA LYS A 583 2.32 -25.51 -27.18
C LYS A 583 1.75 -26.89 -27.45
N VAL A 584 0.70 -26.97 -28.26
CA VAL A 584 0.21 -28.26 -28.78
C VAL A 584 1.35 -28.98 -29.52
N GLY A 585 1.56 -30.26 -29.20
CA GLY A 585 2.66 -31.10 -29.64
C GLY A 585 3.95 -30.98 -28.82
N HIS A 586 3.98 -30.16 -27.77
CA HIS A 586 5.16 -30.02 -26.91
C HIS A 586 5.29 -31.23 -25.97
N THR A 587 6.46 -31.89 -26.00
CA THR A 587 6.81 -32.94 -25.03
C THR A 587 7.35 -32.28 -23.76
N VAL A 588 6.72 -32.57 -22.63
CA VAL A 588 7.00 -31.97 -21.33
C VAL A 588 7.37 -33.03 -20.29
N LYS A 589 8.13 -32.64 -19.28
CA LYS A 589 8.42 -33.50 -18.12
C LYS A 589 7.51 -33.22 -16.94
N GLU A 590 7.41 -34.18 -16.02
CA GLU A 590 6.84 -33.95 -14.69
C GLU A 590 7.49 -32.72 -14.02
N GLY A 591 6.67 -31.80 -13.53
CA GLY A 591 7.11 -30.55 -12.92
C GLY A 591 7.51 -29.45 -13.92
N GLU A 592 7.41 -29.69 -15.23
CA GLU A 592 7.71 -28.65 -16.24
C GLU A 592 6.58 -27.61 -16.30
N PRO A 593 6.88 -26.30 -16.21
CA PRO A 593 5.86 -25.25 -16.27
C PRO A 593 5.14 -25.17 -17.63
N LEU A 594 3.82 -25.33 -17.61
CA LEU A 594 2.93 -25.27 -18.78
C LEU A 594 2.33 -23.88 -18.97
N ALA A 595 1.97 -23.21 -17.88
CA ALA A 595 1.47 -21.84 -17.86
C ALA A 595 1.82 -21.14 -16.55
N ILE A 596 1.63 -19.82 -16.54
CA ILE A 596 1.77 -19.00 -15.34
C ILE A 596 0.44 -18.29 -15.09
N VAL A 597 -0.05 -18.40 -13.85
CA VAL A 597 -1.30 -17.81 -13.39
C VAL A 597 -0.99 -16.74 -12.35
N GLU A 598 -1.63 -15.59 -12.46
CA GLU A 598 -1.62 -14.58 -11.41
C GLU A 598 -2.76 -14.86 -10.42
N SER A 599 -2.39 -15.21 -9.18
CA SER A 599 -3.34 -15.46 -8.09
C SER A 599 -2.76 -14.96 -6.77
N MET A 600 -3.61 -14.42 -5.90
CA MET A 600 -3.20 -13.88 -4.59
C MET A 600 -2.03 -12.87 -4.66
N LYS A 601 -1.95 -12.09 -5.75
CA LYS A 601 -0.86 -11.16 -6.09
C LYS A 601 0.50 -11.83 -6.31
N MET A 602 0.51 -13.10 -6.69
CA MET A 602 1.70 -13.90 -6.98
C MET A 602 1.57 -14.57 -8.34
N GLU A 603 2.71 -14.82 -8.98
CA GLU A 603 2.82 -15.70 -10.14
C GLU A 603 2.90 -17.14 -9.62
N VAL A 604 2.01 -18.01 -10.10
CA VAL A 604 1.98 -19.43 -9.78
C VAL A 604 2.12 -20.21 -11.08
N GLU A 605 3.12 -21.07 -11.15
CA GLU A 605 3.34 -21.95 -12.29
C GLU A 605 2.34 -23.11 -12.23
N ILE A 606 1.68 -23.37 -13.35
CA ILE A 606 0.91 -24.59 -13.58
C ILE A 606 1.87 -25.60 -14.19
N GLU A 607 2.25 -26.59 -13.42
CA GLU A 607 3.23 -27.61 -13.82
C GLU A 607 2.56 -28.85 -14.43
N SER A 608 3.28 -29.55 -15.31
CA SER A 608 2.84 -30.85 -15.83
C SER A 608 2.85 -31.89 -14.71
N PRO A 609 1.75 -32.65 -14.49
CA PRO A 609 1.70 -33.66 -13.44
C PRO A 609 2.56 -34.89 -13.72
N GLU A 610 2.92 -35.12 -14.99
CA GLU A 610 3.79 -36.22 -15.41
C GLU A 610 4.46 -35.92 -16.77
N ASP A 611 5.33 -36.84 -17.22
CA ASP A 611 5.94 -36.82 -18.54
C ASP A 611 4.89 -37.11 -19.63
N GLY A 612 4.76 -36.22 -20.62
CA GLY A 612 3.69 -36.34 -21.61
C GLY A 612 3.85 -35.41 -22.81
N VAL A 613 2.86 -35.46 -23.72
CA VAL A 613 2.75 -34.54 -24.86
C VAL A 613 1.48 -33.72 -24.72
N ILE A 614 1.58 -32.40 -24.81
CA ILE A 614 0.42 -31.51 -24.79
C ILE A 614 -0.37 -31.70 -26.08
N VAL A 615 -1.58 -32.24 -26.00
CA VAL A 615 -2.42 -32.51 -27.18
C VAL A 615 -3.47 -31.42 -27.42
N ASP A 616 -3.86 -30.68 -26.37
CA ASP A 616 -4.76 -29.55 -26.50
C ASP A 616 -4.52 -28.49 -25.43
N ILE A 617 -4.91 -27.25 -25.73
CA ILE A 617 -4.86 -26.10 -24.82
C ILE A 617 -6.27 -25.51 -24.78
N LEU A 618 -6.92 -25.60 -23.62
CA LEU A 618 -8.33 -25.26 -23.41
C LEU A 618 -8.52 -23.85 -22.82
N CYS A 619 -7.46 -23.04 -22.82
CA CYS A 619 -7.44 -21.74 -22.17
C CYS A 619 -6.70 -20.68 -23.01
N GLU A 620 -6.98 -19.41 -22.75
CA GLU A 620 -6.38 -18.27 -23.45
C GLU A 620 -5.62 -17.33 -22.49
N GLU A 621 -4.52 -16.72 -22.94
CA GLU A 621 -3.81 -15.71 -22.14
C GLU A 621 -4.74 -14.52 -21.82
N GLY A 622 -4.81 -14.13 -20.55
CA GLY A 622 -5.71 -13.11 -20.01
C GLY A 622 -7.02 -13.64 -19.43
N GLU A 623 -7.33 -14.93 -19.62
CA GLU A 623 -8.57 -15.54 -19.16
C GLU A 623 -8.61 -15.72 -17.62
N SER A 624 -9.76 -15.45 -17.00
CA SER A 624 -10.00 -15.79 -15.59
C SER A 624 -10.27 -17.29 -15.42
N ILE A 625 -9.61 -17.90 -14.44
CA ILE A 625 -9.69 -19.34 -14.15
C ILE A 625 -10.09 -19.57 -12.70
N TYR A 626 -10.79 -20.68 -12.43
CA TYR A 626 -11.15 -21.14 -11.10
C TYR A 626 -10.48 -22.48 -10.79
N ALA A 627 -10.33 -22.81 -9.51
CA ALA A 627 -9.74 -24.08 -9.10
C ALA A 627 -10.58 -25.26 -9.65
N GLY A 628 -9.94 -26.19 -10.35
CA GLY A 628 -10.56 -27.33 -11.04
C GLY A 628 -10.89 -27.09 -12.51
N LYS A 629 -10.68 -25.86 -13.05
CA LYS A 629 -10.85 -25.61 -14.49
C LYS A 629 -9.79 -26.37 -15.29
N GLN A 630 -10.18 -27.13 -16.29
CA GLN A 630 -9.28 -27.83 -17.20
C GLN A 630 -8.56 -26.83 -18.12
N LEU A 631 -7.23 -26.83 -18.14
CA LEU A 631 -6.41 -25.87 -18.89
C LEU A 631 -5.69 -26.52 -20.07
N PHE A 632 -5.19 -27.73 -19.89
CA PHE A 632 -4.44 -28.49 -20.90
C PHE A 632 -4.95 -29.92 -20.96
N ILE A 633 -4.82 -30.55 -22.13
CA ILE A 633 -4.94 -32.00 -22.25
C ILE A 633 -3.54 -32.55 -22.54
N LEU A 634 -3.11 -33.50 -21.72
CA LEU A 634 -1.83 -34.19 -21.77
C LEU A 634 -2.06 -35.63 -22.23
N GLU A 635 -1.25 -36.12 -23.18
CA GLU A 635 -1.13 -37.55 -23.49
C GLU A 635 0.12 -38.08 -22.78
N PRO A 636 -0.03 -38.89 -21.71
CA PRO A 636 1.11 -39.40 -20.95
C PRO A 636 2.03 -40.26 -21.81
N LEU A 637 3.35 -40.06 -21.66
CA LEU A 637 4.34 -40.95 -22.27
C LEU A 637 4.37 -42.25 -21.45
N LYS A 638 3.57 -43.25 -21.87
CA LYS A 638 3.52 -44.57 -21.20
C LYS A 638 4.93 -45.08 -20.87
N ALA A 639 5.15 -45.38 -19.59
CA ALA A 639 6.39 -45.92 -19.04
C ALA A 639 6.81 -47.26 -19.66
#